data_AF-A0AA88R0T2-F1
#
_entry.id   AF-A0AA88R0T2-F1
#
_cell.length_a   1.000
_cell.length_b   1.000
_cell.length_c   1.000
_cell.angle_alpha   90.00
_cell.angle_beta   90.00
_cell.angle_gamma   90.00
#
_symmetry.space_group_name_H-M   'P 1'
#
loop_
_entity.id
_entity.type
_entity.pdbx_description
1 polymer ?
#
loop_
_entity_poly.entity_id
_entity_poly.type
_entity_poly.pdbx_seq_one_letter_code
_entity_poly.pdbx_strand_id
1 'polypeptide(L)'
;MEEESPVWEEESPSSRSTRKIQTRVRAADDEEEASRFVGDPYEDDEAKQLWPHRYFPRKKKGQDNQEEIIQATRHYKQALVDGRVVFDLGDDCYVKVIKDCSNFIDDKRLFLSDVKDDNPLDCLIEKLKIVRMPLEKKRCAAENARDGSESDSTISCEADLTGNAGGGMFAKEEVIEDKSSLEVTLLDLYSGCGAMSTGLCLGANLSGVKLTTKWAVDMNEHACASLKLNHPETQVRNECAEDFLMLLKEWQKLCATFVKLGYGDSAIMQEDEADEESSVDDDDDAGEDEGEVYEVEKVLSICYGDPKKIKEGGLYLKIRWKGYGPDEDTWEPIETLGYANIPRNSSSFAYYPYATRGMSGFNRHRNKEDPLADEKNKQLAVYMDTVEFLKPKFVLMENVVDILRFAGGFLGRYALGRLVGMNYQARVGIMPAGAYGLPQFRMRMFMWGARATENLPKYPLPTHDVVVRGNTPVEFKSNAVDYDEGHEVELEKKVFLGDAISDLPPVKNDEARDSMAYMGEPETEFQRFIRLRKDGETVTPKVHLMKFSYEHEMPGCSASGLSQHDLFDHRPLELNKDDYLRVCQVPKKKGASFRNLKGVRVMADNKVEFDPEVERVLLPSGKPLVPDYAMSYIKGYSSKPFGRLWWDQTVPTVVTRAEPHNQVILHPEQDRVLTIRENARLQGFPDYYQLVGPVKQRYIQVGNAVAVPVARALGYALGLAFTSSCDSANP
;
A
#
# COMPACT_ATOMS: atom_id res chain seq x y z
N MET A 1 -31.29 -22.75 -4.37
CA MET A 1 -31.52 -23.32 -3.03
C MET A 1 -30.39 -22.80 -2.15
N GLU A 2 -30.66 -21.73 -1.42
CA GLU A 2 -29.86 -21.35 -0.25
C GLU A 2 -30.80 -21.54 0.93
N GLU A 3 -30.39 -22.40 1.86
CA GLU A 3 -31.05 -22.63 3.14
C GLU A 3 -31.07 -21.36 3.97
N GLU A 4 -32.16 -21.25 4.73
CA GLU A 4 -32.53 -20.13 5.56
C GLU A 4 -31.47 -19.83 6.62
N SER A 5 -31.16 -18.54 6.81
CA SER A 5 -30.47 -18.07 8.00
C SER A 5 -31.43 -18.15 9.19
N PRO A 6 -31.02 -18.71 10.35
CA PRO A 6 -31.89 -18.76 11.51
C PRO A 6 -32.17 -17.34 12.02
N VAL A 7 -33.45 -17.07 12.23
CA VAL A 7 -33.97 -15.90 12.93
C VAL A 7 -33.46 -15.99 14.37
N TRP A 8 -32.63 -15.04 14.77
CA TRP A 8 -32.31 -14.84 16.19
C TRP A 8 -33.44 -14.02 16.79
N GLU A 9 -34.27 -14.67 17.62
CA GLU A 9 -35.21 -13.97 18.49
C GLU A 9 -34.40 -13.06 19.43
N GLU A 10 -34.75 -11.77 19.44
CA GLU A 10 -34.25 -10.80 20.39
C GLU A 10 -34.72 -11.20 21.80
N GLU A 11 -33.84 -11.82 22.58
CA GLU A 11 -34.00 -11.80 24.04
C GLU A 11 -33.71 -10.36 24.52
N SER A 12 -34.80 -9.63 24.77
CA SER A 12 -34.81 -8.38 25.52
C SER A 12 -33.93 -8.48 26.77
N PRO A 13 -33.04 -7.51 27.05
CA PRO A 13 -32.19 -7.56 28.23
C PRO A 13 -33.09 -7.43 29.47
N SER A 14 -33.31 -8.54 30.15
CA SER A 14 -33.90 -8.53 31.48
C SER A 14 -33.07 -7.59 32.37
N SER A 15 -33.77 -6.66 33.02
CA SER A 15 -33.23 -5.68 33.93
C SER A 15 -32.30 -6.35 34.96
N ARG A 16 -30.98 -6.25 34.75
CA ARG A 16 -30.01 -6.63 35.77
C ARG A 16 -30.13 -5.63 36.92
N SER A 17 -30.85 -6.07 37.95
CA SER A 17 -30.89 -5.48 39.27
C SER A 17 -29.50 -4.94 39.66
N THR A 18 -29.44 -3.66 40.01
CA THR A 18 -28.34 -3.04 40.73
C THR A 18 -28.01 -3.88 41.97
N ARG A 19 -26.98 -4.74 41.89
CA ARG A 19 -26.44 -5.38 43.07
C ARG A 19 -25.66 -4.30 43.82
N LYS A 20 -26.32 -3.70 44.82
CA LYS A 20 -25.63 -3.01 45.91
C LYS A 20 -24.55 -3.96 46.43
N ILE A 21 -23.29 -3.57 46.29
CA ILE A 21 -22.15 -4.23 46.92
C ILE A 21 -22.36 -4.03 48.42
N GLN A 22 -22.87 -5.05 49.09
CA GLN A 22 -23.01 -5.08 50.53
C GLN A 22 -21.71 -5.66 51.07
N THR A 23 -20.83 -4.77 51.55
CA THR A 23 -19.56 -5.13 52.19
C THR A 23 -19.85 -5.99 53.41
N ARG A 24 -19.49 -7.27 53.34
CA ARG A 24 -19.54 -8.19 54.47
C ARG A 24 -18.34 -7.89 55.36
N VAL A 25 -18.58 -7.28 56.53
CA VAL A 25 -17.55 -7.10 57.56
C VAL A 25 -17.14 -8.50 58.04
N ARG A 26 -15.91 -8.92 57.72
CA ARG A 26 -15.28 -10.11 58.32
C ARG A 26 -14.70 -9.74 59.69
N ALA A 27 -14.70 -10.72 60.59
CA ALA A 27 -14.22 -10.59 61.95
C ALA A 27 -12.69 -10.38 62.02
N ALA A 28 -12.24 -9.82 63.14
CA ALA A 28 -10.98 -9.13 63.36
C ALA A 28 -9.68 -9.97 63.38
N ASP A 29 -9.62 -11.12 62.71
CA ASP A 29 -8.42 -11.99 62.67
C ASP A 29 -7.81 -12.18 61.26
N ASP A 30 -8.35 -11.50 60.22
CA ASP A 30 -7.86 -11.56 58.81
C ASP A 30 -7.11 -10.27 58.36
N GLU A 31 -6.77 -9.34 59.27
CA GLU A 31 -6.17 -8.04 58.87
C GLU A 31 -4.73 -8.14 58.35
N GLU A 32 -4.01 -9.24 58.60
CA GLU A 32 -2.62 -9.40 58.13
C GLU A 32 -2.48 -9.68 56.63
N GLU A 33 -3.54 -10.09 55.91
CA GLU A 33 -3.48 -10.40 54.47
C GLU A 33 -4.25 -9.40 53.57
N ALA A 34 -4.83 -8.33 54.11
CA ALA A 34 -5.66 -7.41 53.33
C ALA A 34 -4.85 -6.33 52.57
N SER A 35 -5.14 -6.17 51.28
CA SER A 35 -4.56 -5.10 50.44
C SER A 35 -5.01 -3.71 50.92
N ARG A 36 -4.05 -2.79 51.14
CA ARG A 36 -4.29 -1.44 51.69
C ARG A 36 -3.30 -0.41 51.18
N PHE A 37 -3.71 0.86 51.13
CA PHE A 37 -2.77 1.96 50.89
C PHE A 37 -1.82 2.14 52.09
N VAL A 38 -0.58 2.52 51.81
CA VAL A 38 0.48 2.73 52.82
C VAL A 38 1.17 4.07 52.58
N GLY A 39 1.67 4.68 53.66
CA GLY A 39 2.27 6.00 53.64
C GLY A 39 1.24 7.14 53.71
N ASP A 40 1.75 8.37 53.73
CA ASP A 40 0.91 9.56 53.75
C ASP A 40 0.24 9.77 52.38
N PRO A 41 -1.04 10.21 52.36
CA PRO A 41 -1.70 10.57 51.12
C PRO A 41 -1.00 11.77 50.48
N TYR A 42 -1.15 11.91 49.16
CA TYR A 42 -0.82 13.16 48.49
C TYR A 42 -1.59 14.32 49.10
N GLU A 43 -0.94 15.48 49.20
CA GLU A 43 -1.62 16.73 49.55
C GLU A 43 -2.73 17.03 48.53
N ASP A 44 -3.89 17.47 49.02
CA ASP A 44 -5.11 17.61 48.21
C ASP A 44 -4.90 18.48 46.96
N ASP A 45 -4.13 19.55 47.07
CA ASP A 45 -3.86 20.47 45.96
C ASP A 45 -2.91 19.85 44.92
N GLU A 46 -1.90 19.10 45.38
CA GLU A 46 -0.99 18.35 44.50
C GLU A 46 -1.74 17.24 43.75
N ALA A 47 -2.58 16.48 44.46
CA ALA A 47 -3.38 15.42 43.85
C ALA A 47 -4.38 15.96 42.80
N LYS A 48 -5.00 17.12 43.06
CA LYS A 48 -5.90 17.78 42.11
C LYS A 48 -5.18 18.32 40.88
N GLN A 49 -3.92 18.72 41.01
CA GLN A 49 -3.09 19.13 39.88
C GLN A 49 -2.66 17.93 39.03
N LEU A 50 -2.26 16.83 39.66
CA LEU A 50 -1.80 15.61 38.97
C LEU A 50 -2.95 14.83 38.31
N TRP A 51 -4.11 14.73 38.97
CA TRP A 51 -5.26 13.96 38.48
C TRP A 51 -6.58 14.76 38.47
N PRO A 52 -6.65 15.89 37.73
CA PRO A 52 -7.80 16.79 37.79
C PRO A 52 -9.12 16.14 37.37
N HIS A 53 -9.07 15.16 36.46
CA HIS A 53 -10.22 14.43 35.96
C HIS A 53 -10.94 13.59 37.04
N ARG A 54 -10.26 13.23 38.14
CA ARG A 54 -10.83 12.46 39.26
C ARG A 54 -11.66 13.29 40.24
N TYR A 55 -11.50 14.61 40.21
CA TYR A 55 -12.16 15.56 41.12
C TYR A 55 -13.16 16.47 40.42
N PHE A 56 -12.89 16.81 39.15
CA PHE A 56 -13.71 17.73 38.36
C PHE A 56 -14.19 17.04 37.07
N PRO A 57 -15.24 16.20 37.13
CA PRO A 57 -15.73 15.52 35.95
C PRO A 57 -16.26 16.52 34.91
N ARG A 58 -15.62 16.60 33.74
CA ARG A 58 -16.14 17.36 32.61
C ARG A 58 -17.30 16.59 31.98
N LYS A 59 -18.55 17.00 32.24
CA LYS A 59 -19.70 16.53 31.46
C LYS A 59 -19.59 17.04 30.02
N LYS A 60 -19.10 16.21 29.09
CA LYS A 60 -19.32 16.45 27.66
C LYS A 60 -20.79 16.09 27.34
N LYS A 61 -21.56 17.05 26.82
CA LYS A 61 -22.91 16.78 26.32
C LYS A 61 -22.80 15.91 25.05
N GLY A 62 -23.41 14.72 25.06
CA GLY A 62 -23.74 13.97 23.82
C GLY A 62 -23.03 12.64 23.55
N GLN A 63 -22.37 11.99 24.51
CA GLN A 63 -21.85 10.62 24.33
C GLN A 63 -22.41 9.67 25.40
N ASP A 64 -23.26 8.73 25.00
CA ASP A 64 -23.93 7.74 25.89
C ASP A 64 -23.05 6.52 26.26
N ASN A 65 -21.75 6.53 25.92
CA ASN A 65 -20.82 5.41 26.17
C ASN A 65 -19.48 5.88 26.75
N GLN A 66 -19.48 6.63 27.86
CA GLN A 66 -18.27 6.80 28.66
C GLN A 66 -18.30 5.82 29.83
N GLU A 67 -17.20 5.08 30.02
CA GLU A 67 -16.92 4.40 31.29
C GLU A 67 -17.03 5.42 32.43
N GLU A 68 -17.72 5.03 33.50
CA GLU A 68 -17.98 5.90 34.63
C GLU A 68 -16.65 6.28 35.30
N ILE A 69 -16.18 7.51 35.09
CA ILE A 69 -14.91 7.97 35.68
C ILE A 69 -15.02 7.85 37.20
N ILE A 70 -14.24 6.94 37.79
CA ILE A 70 -14.22 6.72 39.24
C ILE A 70 -13.66 7.98 39.90
N GLN A 71 -14.44 8.58 40.79
CA GLN A 71 -14.01 9.75 41.56
C GLN A 71 -13.07 9.32 42.69
N ALA A 72 -11.96 10.01 42.82
CA ALA A 72 -10.99 9.73 43.88
C ALA A 72 -11.29 10.59 45.11
N THR A 73 -11.24 9.99 46.30
CA THR A 73 -11.31 10.72 47.58
C THR A 73 -9.93 11.18 48.04
N ARG A 74 -8.90 10.35 47.85
CA ARG A 74 -7.49 10.60 48.16
C ARG A 74 -6.59 9.79 47.21
N HIS A 75 -5.34 10.23 47.04
CA HIS A 75 -4.32 9.50 46.29
C HIS A 75 -3.16 9.13 47.22
N TYR A 76 -2.49 8.01 46.92
CA TYR A 76 -1.37 7.49 47.70
C TYR A 76 -0.22 7.12 46.77
N LYS A 77 1.02 7.15 47.28
CA LYS A 77 2.21 6.74 46.52
C LYS A 77 2.46 5.23 46.57
N GLN A 78 1.93 4.56 47.58
CA GLN A 78 2.23 3.16 47.87
C GLN A 78 0.98 2.39 48.27
N ALA A 79 0.97 1.09 47.93
CA ALA A 79 -0.02 0.14 48.41
C ALA A 79 0.65 -1.18 48.79
N LEU A 80 0.26 -1.75 49.93
CA LEU A 80 0.59 -3.11 50.31
C LEU A 80 -0.49 -4.03 49.77
N VAL A 81 -0.10 -5.04 49.00
CA VAL A 81 -1.00 -6.01 48.38
C VAL A 81 -0.80 -7.38 49.02
N ASP A 82 -1.91 -8.07 49.31
CA ASP A 82 -1.97 -9.39 49.96
C ASP A 82 -1.16 -9.46 51.27
N GLY A 83 -0.99 -8.32 51.95
CA GLY A 83 -0.18 -8.19 53.16
C GLY A 83 1.34 -8.40 52.98
N ARG A 84 1.83 -8.58 51.75
CA ARG A 84 3.18 -9.14 51.49
C ARG A 84 4.09 -8.23 50.68
N VAL A 85 3.56 -7.55 49.66
CA VAL A 85 4.38 -6.78 48.71
C VAL A 85 3.90 -5.34 48.67
N VAL A 86 4.80 -4.40 48.94
CA VAL A 86 4.53 -2.96 48.79
C VAL A 86 4.83 -2.56 47.36
N PHE A 87 3.84 -2.08 46.62
CA PHE A 87 3.96 -1.47 45.30
C PHE A 87 4.04 0.05 45.42
N ASP A 88 4.92 0.66 44.63
CA ASP A 88 5.14 2.09 44.50
C ASP A 88 4.53 2.62 43.20
N LEU A 89 4.14 3.89 43.18
CA LEU A 89 3.74 4.56 41.94
C LEU A 89 4.91 4.55 40.93
N GLY A 90 4.69 3.93 39.77
CA GLY A 90 5.70 3.74 38.72
C GLY A 90 6.29 2.32 38.67
N ASP A 91 5.91 1.43 39.58
CA ASP A 91 6.26 0.01 39.47
C ASP A 91 5.53 -0.68 38.32
N ASP A 92 6.26 -1.56 37.61
CA ASP A 92 5.69 -2.47 36.63
C ASP A 92 5.15 -3.74 37.30
N CYS A 93 3.95 -4.19 36.93
CA CYS A 93 3.27 -5.33 37.55
C CYS A 93 2.51 -6.19 36.54
N TYR A 94 2.30 -7.46 36.89
CA TYR A 94 1.45 -8.36 36.11
C TYR A 94 -0.03 -8.19 36.49
N VAL A 95 -0.87 -7.98 35.47
CA VAL A 95 -2.34 -7.97 35.58
C VAL A 95 -2.90 -9.00 34.58
N LYS A 96 -3.88 -9.79 35.01
CA LYS A 96 -4.33 -10.99 34.27
C LYS A 96 -5.15 -10.62 33.02
N VAL A 97 -4.57 -10.74 31.81
CA VAL A 97 -5.28 -10.58 30.53
C VAL A 97 -4.92 -11.68 29.53
N ILE A 98 -5.91 -12.07 28.70
CA ILE A 98 -5.95 -13.24 27.79
C ILE A 98 -4.92 -13.15 26.64
N LYS A 99 -4.35 -14.31 26.29
CA LYS A 99 -3.35 -14.54 25.23
C LYS A 99 -4.01 -14.86 23.87
N ASP A 100 -3.41 -14.40 22.77
CA ASP A 100 -3.12 -15.23 21.59
C ASP A 100 -2.22 -14.50 20.55
N CYS A 101 -1.42 -15.27 19.80
CA CYS A 101 -0.48 -14.89 18.71
C CYS A 101 0.97 -14.48 19.06
N SER A 102 1.62 -15.05 20.11
CA SER A 102 2.98 -14.66 20.51
C SER A 102 4.15 -15.29 19.72
N ASN A 103 3.93 -16.30 18.88
CA ASN A 103 5.02 -17.14 18.34
C ASN A 103 6.12 -16.43 17.51
N PHE A 104 5.89 -15.21 17.02
CA PHE A 104 6.89 -14.42 16.26
C PHE A 104 7.69 -13.45 17.13
N ILE A 105 7.28 -13.25 18.38
CA ILE A 105 7.77 -12.19 19.26
C ILE A 105 8.34 -12.89 20.49
N ASP A 106 9.51 -12.46 20.96
CA ASP A 106 10.04 -12.94 22.23
C ASP A 106 9.00 -12.72 23.34
N ASP A 107 8.64 -13.78 24.06
CA ASP A 107 7.65 -13.72 25.15
C ASP A 107 8.05 -12.75 26.28
N LYS A 108 9.32 -12.33 26.32
CA LYS A 108 9.85 -11.29 27.24
C LYS A 108 9.75 -9.86 26.70
N ARG A 109 9.39 -9.68 25.42
CA ARG A 109 9.27 -8.37 24.80
C ARG A 109 7.88 -7.79 25.04
N LEU A 110 7.84 -6.62 25.65
CA LEU A 110 6.62 -5.89 25.97
C LEU A 110 6.56 -4.56 25.21
N PHE A 111 5.34 -4.06 24.99
CA PHE A 111 5.08 -2.75 24.39
C PHE A 111 4.35 -1.88 25.41
N LEU A 112 4.97 -0.78 25.81
CA LEU A 112 4.34 0.19 26.70
C LEU A 112 3.20 0.91 25.96
N SER A 113 2.06 1.09 26.63
CA SER A 113 0.85 1.72 26.08
C SER A 113 0.34 2.82 27.00
N ASP A 114 -0.38 3.79 26.44
CA ASP A 114 -1.08 4.85 27.18
C ASP A 114 -2.50 4.46 27.61
N VAL A 115 -2.93 3.23 27.32
CA VAL A 115 -4.21 2.68 27.83
C VAL A 115 -4.12 2.55 29.35
N LYS A 116 -5.11 3.09 30.05
CA LYS A 116 -5.17 3.12 31.52
C LYS A 116 -6.52 2.60 31.98
N ASP A 117 -6.49 1.72 32.97
CA ASP A 117 -7.67 1.10 33.59
C ASP A 117 -7.61 1.25 35.11
N ASP A 118 -8.78 1.34 35.74
CA ASP A 118 -8.90 1.33 37.20
C ASP A 118 -9.19 -0.07 37.71
N ASN A 119 -8.40 -0.53 38.68
CA ASN A 119 -8.55 -1.86 39.25
C ASN A 119 -8.49 -1.83 40.79
N PRO A 120 -9.24 -2.70 41.47
CA PRO A 120 -9.02 -3.00 42.88
C PRO A 120 -7.57 -3.45 43.18
N LEU A 121 -7.04 -3.14 44.37
CA LEU A 121 -5.64 -3.43 44.74
C LEU A 121 -5.32 -4.94 44.73
N ASP A 122 -6.29 -5.78 45.03
CA ASP A 122 -6.21 -7.25 45.00
C ASP A 122 -6.07 -7.84 43.59
N CYS A 123 -6.08 -7.01 42.54
CA CYS A 123 -5.71 -7.43 41.19
C CYS A 123 -4.19 -7.47 40.95
N LEU A 124 -3.38 -6.85 41.82
CA LEU A 124 -1.92 -6.87 41.71
C LEU A 124 -1.37 -8.23 42.19
N ILE A 125 -0.50 -8.86 41.39
CA ILE A 125 0.01 -10.21 41.68
C ILE A 125 1.47 -10.16 42.13
N GLU A 126 2.36 -9.60 41.31
CA GLU A 126 3.79 -9.52 41.59
C GLU A 126 4.44 -8.32 40.89
N LYS A 127 5.58 -7.88 41.44
CA LYS A 127 6.43 -6.87 40.79
C LYS A 127 7.24 -7.50 39.67
N LEU A 128 7.32 -6.80 38.55
CA LEU A 128 8.14 -7.20 37.41
C LEU A 128 9.33 -6.25 37.27
N LYS A 129 10.47 -6.80 36.82
CA LYS A 129 11.61 -5.98 36.39
C LYS A 129 11.53 -5.77 34.88
N ILE A 130 10.88 -4.69 34.45
CA ILE A 130 10.87 -4.29 33.04
C ILE A 130 12.02 -3.30 32.83
N VAL A 131 12.77 -3.48 31.74
CA VAL A 131 13.89 -2.60 31.38
C VAL A 131 13.62 -2.00 30.01
N ARG A 132 13.68 -0.67 29.91
CA ARG A 132 13.62 0.03 28.63
C ARG A 132 14.99 -0.05 27.94
N MET A 133 15.06 -0.81 26.85
CA MET A 133 16.26 -0.89 26.02
C MET A 133 16.39 0.37 25.14
N PRO A 134 17.54 1.09 25.16
CA PRO A 134 17.76 2.26 24.30
C PRO A 134 18.02 1.88 22.84
N LEU A 135 17.59 2.73 21.91
CA LEU A 135 17.85 2.59 20.47
C LEU A 135 19.29 3.01 20.14
N GLU A 136 20.15 2.06 19.77
CA GLU A 136 21.48 2.41 19.27
C GLU A 136 21.39 3.10 17.89
N LYS A 137 21.43 4.45 17.87
CA LYS A 137 21.70 5.23 16.65
C LYS A 137 23.20 5.22 16.37
N LYS A 138 23.72 4.20 15.69
CA LYS A 138 25.07 4.28 15.10
C LYS A 138 25.06 5.32 13.97
N ARG A 139 25.70 6.48 14.19
CA ARG A 139 26.06 7.43 13.12
C ARG A 139 27.05 6.73 12.18
N CYS A 140 26.73 6.68 10.89
CA CYS A 140 27.64 6.16 9.87
C CYS A 140 28.94 7.00 9.83
N ALA A 141 30.01 6.47 10.39
CA ALA A 141 31.36 6.72 9.92
C ALA A 141 31.88 5.40 9.32
N ALA A 142 32.71 5.53 8.29
CA ALA A 142 33.14 4.49 7.37
C ALA A 142 33.64 3.19 8.03
N GLU A 143 33.31 2.10 7.34
CA GLU A 143 34.03 0.82 7.19
C GLU A 143 34.28 -0.14 8.38
N ASN A 144 33.98 -1.40 8.06
CA ASN A 144 34.67 -2.64 8.44
C ASN A 144 34.80 -2.98 9.94
N ALA A 145 33.82 -3.73 10.45
CA ALA A 145 34.10 -4.79 11.42
C ALA A 145 33.07 -5.92 11.28
N ARG A 146 33.58 -7.13 10.99
CA ARG A 146 32.90 -8.39 11.27
C ARG A 146 32.87 -8.56 12.79
N ASP A 147 31.69 -8.73 13.38
CA ASP A 147 31.56 -9.67 14.49
C ASP A 147 30.12 -10.17 14.66
N GLY A 148 30.00 -11.40 15.12
CA GLY A 148 28.77 -12.14 15.33
C GLY A 148 28.16 -11.93 16.72
N SER A 149 26.92 -12.43 16.83
CA SER A 149 26.06 -12.52 18.02
C SER A 149 25.86 -11.24 18.82
N GLU A 150 24.65 -10.68 18.75
CA GLU A 150 23.76 -10.56 19.91
C GLU A 150 22.38 -10.06 19.47
N SER A 151 21.37 -10.55 20.17
CA SER A 151 19.95 -10.33 19.91
C SER A 151 19.51 -8.99 20.50
N ASP A 152 19.62 -7.93 19.71
CA ASP A 152 19.12 -6.60 20.08
C ASP A 152 17.78 -6.31 19.41
N SER A 153 16.75 -6.09 20.25
CA SER A 153 15.42 -5.65 19.83
C SER A 153 15.05 -4.37 20.55
N THR A 154 14.45 -3.42 19.83
CA THR A 154 14.28 -2.06 20.34
C THR A 154 13.18 -1.30 19.60
N ILE A 155 12.40 -0.48 20.33
CA ILE A 155 11.44 0.50 19.80
C ILE A 155 11.57 1.82 20.58
N SER A 156 11.35 2.92 19.87
CA SER A 156 11.16 4.28 20.40
C SER A 156 9.72 4.44 20.89
N CYS A 157 9.52 4.84 22.14
CA CYS A 157 8.29 5.51 22.56
C CYS A 157 8.49 7.04 22.58
N GLU A 158 7.43 7.75 22.19
CA GLU A 158 7.24 9.18 22.45
C GLU A 158 6.99 9.42 23.95
N ALA A 159 7.19 10.67 24.39
CA ALA A 159 7.14 11.21 25.76
C ALA A 159 8.44 11.11 26.60
N ASP A 160 9.17 12.23 26.65
CA ASP A 160 9.32 13.05 27.87
C ASP A 160 10.23 14.25 27.62
N LEU A 161 9.72 15.48 27.76
CA LEU A 161 10.42 16.64 28.36
C LEU A 161 9.38 17.71 28.74
N THR A 162 8.71 17.52 29.87
CA THR A 162 8.17 18.65 30.64
C THR A 162 9.29 19.24 31.49
N GLY A 163 9.74 20.45 31.16
CA GLY A 163 10.80 21.12 31.92
C GLY A 163 11.14 22.53 31.45
N ASN A 164 10.34 23.48 31.90
CA ASN A 164 10.57 24.92 32.13
C ASN A 164 11.46 25.78 31.20
N ALA A 165 10.89 26.92 30.82
CA ALA A 165 11.42 27.94 29.92
C ALA A 165 12.76 28.60 30.33
N GLY A 166 13.55 28.95 29.30
CA GLY A 166 14.63 29.92 29.36
C GLY A 166 14.87 30.50 27.96
N GLY A 167 14.36 31.71 27.71
CA GLY A 167 14.45 32.38 26.42
C GLY A 167 15.89 32.78 26.06
N GLY A 168 16.24 32.60 24.79
CA GLY A 168 17.49 33.07 24.20
C GLY A 168 17.37 33.14 22.69
N MET A 169 17.09 34.33 22.17
CA MET A 169 17.13 34.67 20.74
C MET A 169 18.57 34.50 20.25
N PHE A 170 18.83 33.49 19.42
CA PHE A 170 20.03 33.43 18.59
C PHE A 170 19.61 33.32 17.13
N ALA A 171 19.78 34.44 16.41
CA ALA A 171 19.77 34.45 14.96
C ALA A 171 20.87 33.49 14.47
N LYS A 172 20.50 32.49 13.67
CA LYS A 172 21.45 31.70 12.90
C LYS A 172 21.41 32.20 11.47
N GLU A 173 22.55 32.72 11.04
CA GLU A 173 22.86 33.05 9.65
C GLU A 173 22.56 31.86 8.74
N GLU A 174 21.84 32.13 7.66
CA GLU A 174 21.65 31.17 6.56
C GLU A 174 22.99 30.98 5.84
N VAL A 175 23.70 29.93 6.20
CA VAL A 175 24.69 29.33 5.30
C VAL A 175 23.91 28.56 4.26
N ILE A 176 23.95 29.04 3.01
CA ILE A 176 23.43 28.33 1.85
C ILE A 176 24.36 27.12 1.61
N GLU A 177 24.07 26.01 2.29
CA GLU A 177 24.62 24.70 1.95
C GLU A 177 23.89 24.18 0.71
N ASP A 178 24.68 23.87 -0.31
CA ASP A 178 24.24 23.24 -1.56
C ASP A 178 23.59 21.89 -1.23
N LYS A 179 22.25 21.83 -1.19
CA LYS A 179 21.50 20.60 -0.89
C LYS A 179 21.66 19.61 -2.03
N SER A 180 22.66 18.74 -1.94
CA SER A 180 22.66 17.50 -2.72
C SER A 180 21.41 16.69 -2.32
N SER A 181 20.54 16.43 -3.29
CA SER A 181 19.31 15.66 -3.04
C SER A 181 19.68 14.27 -2.53
N LEU A 182 19.14 13.85 -1.37
CA LEU A 182 19.29 12.48 -0.88
C LEU A 182 18.67 11.52 -1.91
N GLU A 183 19.51 10.73 -2.57
CA GLU A 183 19.09 9.71 -3.52
C GLU A 183 18.76 8.42 -2.79
N VAL A 184 17.53 7.94 -2.97
CA VAL A 184 16.98 6.76 -2.29
C VAL A 184 16.43 5.80 -3.33
N THR A 185 16.70 4.51 -3.16
CA THR A 185 16.27 3.46 -4.09
C THR A 185 15.06 2.68 -3.59
N LEU A 186 14.10 2.44 -4.49
CA LEU A 186 12.87 1.68 -4.26
C LEU A 186 12.88 0.36 -5.05
N LEU A 187 12.39 -0.71 -4.43
CA LEU A 187 12.00 -1.99 -5.05
C LEU A 187 10.48 -2.16 -4.96
N ASP A 188 9.83 -2.26 -6.11
CA ASP A 188 8.37 -2.46 -6.21
C ASP A 188 8.06 -3.93 -6.52
N LEU A 189 7.60 -4.72 -5.55
CA LEU A 189 7.16 -6.11 -5.78
C LEU A 189 5.68 -6.11 -6.14
N TYR A 190 5.29 -6.99 -7.07
CA TYR A 190 3.92 -7.05 -7.61
C TYR A 190 3.50 -5.68 -8.16
N SER A 191 4.43 -5.06 -8.89
CA SER A 191 4.40 -3.64 -9.26
C SER A 191 3.20 -3.27 -10.15
N GLY A 192 2.60 -4.23 -10.83
CA GLY A 192 1.62 -3.99 -11.87
C GLY A 192 2.18 -3.05 -12.92
N CYS A 193 1.40 -2.05 -13.32
CA CYS A 193 1.88 -1.02 -14.23
C CYS A 193 2.70 0.07 -13.54
N GLY A 194 3.00 -0.02 -12.23
CA GLY A 194 3.86 0.92 -11.51
C GLY A 194 3.16 2.13 -10.88
N ALA A 195 1.84 2.08 -10.66
CA ALA A 195 1.07 3.25 -10.21
C ALA A 195 1.51 3.80 -8.85
N MET A 196 1.68 2.95 -7.82
CA MET A 196 2.10 3.45 -6.52
C MET A 196 3.60 3.72 -6.44
N SER A 197 4.49 3.00 -7.13
CA SER A 197 5.91 3.43 -7.22
C SER A 197 6.02 4.80 -7.87
N THR A 198 5.29 5.03 -8.96
CA THR A 198 5.16 6.37 -9.57
C THR A 198 4.69 7.41 -8.56
N GLY A 199 3.59 7.16 -7.87
CA GLY A 199 3.07 8.09 -6.86
C GLY A 199 4.07 8.35 -5.73
N LEU A 200 4.69 7.31 -5.16
CA LEU A 200 5.67 7.44 -4.09
C LEU A 200 6.84 8.32 -4.50
N CYS A 201 7.42 8.08 -5.69
CA CYS A 201 8.52 8.88 -6.22
C CYS A 201 8.10 10.35 -6.42
N LEU A 202 6.92 10.59 -7.02
CA LEU A 202 6.37 11.94 -7.17
C LEU A 202 6.15 12.63 -5.81
N GLY A 203 5.71 11.91 -4.79
CA GLY A 203 5.48 12.41 -3.44
C GLY A 203 6.77 12.76 -2.70
N ALA A 204 7.74 11.83 -2.71
CA ALA A 204 9.01 11.99 -2.03
C ALA A 204 9.82 13.17 -2.61
N ASN A 205 9.74 13.38 -3.92
CA ASN A 205 10.37 14.52 -4.58
C ASN A 205 9.85 15.86 -4.04
N LEU A 206 8.57 15.97 -3.66
CA LEU A 206 8.01 17.20 -3.06
C LEU A 206 8.58 17.52 -1.67
N SER A 207 9.04 16.49 -0.95
CA SER A 207 9.75 16.63 0.31
C SER A 207 11.28 16.78 0.16
N GLY A 208 11.77 16.92 -1.08
CA GLY A 208 13.20 17.10 -1.38
C GLY A 208 14.03 15.80 -1.36
N VAL A 209 13.37 14.63 -1.38
CA VAL A 209 14.04 13.32 -1.43
C VAL A 209 13.90 12.76 -2.84
N LYS A 210 15.03 12.46 -3.50
CA LYS A 210 15.03 11.84 -4.83
C LYS A 210 14.83 10.34 -4.67
N LEU A 211 13.58 9.91 -4.61
CA LEU A 211 13.22 8.50 -4.59
C LEU A 211 13.12 7.97 -6.02
N THR A 212 13.90 6.94 -6.35
CA THR A 212 13.93 6.32 -7.68
C THR A 212 13.57 4.85 -7.58
N THR A 213 12.58 4.42 -8.37
CA THR A 213 12.27 3.00 -8.56
C THR A 213 13.43 2.35 -9.30
N LYS A 214 14.29 1.61 -8.59
CA LYS A 214 15.45 0.97 -9.22
C LYS A 214 15.08 -0.39 -9.79
N TRP A 215 14.20 -1.11 -9.09
CA TRP A 215 13.73 -2.43 -9.49
C TRP A 215 12.23 -2.54 -9.36
N ALA A 216 11.62 -3.25 -10.29
CA ALA A 216 10.22 -3.63 -10.23
C ALA A 216 10.06 -5.08 -10.67
N VAL A 217 9.20 -5.83 -9.97
CA VAL A 217 8.94 -7.24 -10.26
C VAL A 217 7.45 -7.43 -10.45
N ASP A 218 7.05 -8.04 -11.57
CA ASP A 218 5.68 -8.48 -11.81
C ASP A 218 5.66 -9.64 -12.82
N MET A 219 4.72 -10.56 -12.68
CA MET A 219 4.60 -11.70 -13.59
C MET A 219 3.83 -11.36 -14.88
N ASN A 220 3.10 -10.25 -14.94
CA ASN A 220 2.34 -9.84 -16.13
C ASN A 220 3.22 -9.01 -17.09
N GLU A 221 3.53 -9.60 -18.25
CA GLU A 221 4.41 -8.99 -19.27
C GLU A 221 3.94 -7.59 -19.73
N HIS A 222 2.62 -7.37 -19.84
CA HIS A 222 2.07 -6.09 -20.30
C HIS A 222 2.17 -5.01 -19.23
N ALA A 223 2.01 -5.40 -17.96
CA ALA A 223 2.18 -4.53 -16.82
C ALA A 223 3.66 -4.10 -16.70
N CYS A 224 4.59 -5.06 -16.84
CA CYS A 224 6.03 -4.79 -16.93
C CYS A 224 6.37 -3.85 -18.09
N ALA A 225 5.83 -4.11 -19.29
CA ALA A 225 6.08 -3.27 -20.46
C ALA A 225 5.59 -1.83 -20.25
N SER A 226 4.43 -1.66 -19.61
CA SER A 226 3.90 -0.33 -19.28
C SER A 226 4.77 0.39 -18.26
N LEU A 227 5.21 -0.30 -17.20
CA LEU A 227 6.12 0.29 -16.21
C LEU A 227 7.43 0.72 -16.87
N LYS A 228 8.05 -0.16 -17.67
CA LYS A 228 9.30 0.09 -18.37
C LYS A 228 9.20 1.26 -19.37
N LEU A 229 8.07 1.40 -20.06
CA LEU A 229 7.82 2.51 -20.97
C LEU A 229 7.80 3.87 -20.26
N ASN A 230 7.19 3.92 -19.06
CA ASN A 230 7.06 5.18 -18.31
C ASN A 230 8.28 5.50 -17.44
N HIS A 231 9.07 4.48 -17.07
CA HIS A 231 10.26 4.55 -16.22
C HIS A 231 11.41 3.74 -16.86
N PRO A 232 12.02 4.26 -17.94
CA PRO A 232 13.06 3.56 -18.70
C PRO A 232 14.30 3.23 -17.87
N GLU A 233 14.56 4.00 -16.81
CA GLU A 233 15.65 3.80 -15.86
C GLU A 233 15.42 2.61 -14.90
N THR A 234 14.17 2.19 -14.70
CA THR A 234 13.84 1.07 -13.80
C THR A 234 14.23 -0.27 -14.42
N GLN A 235 14.85 -1.14 -13.63
CA GLN A 235 15.08 -2.53 -14.01
C GLN A 235 13.81 -3.34 -13.73
N VAL A 236 13.03 -3.58 -14.78
CA VAL A 236 11.74 -4.26 -14.70
C VAL A 236 11.92 -5.74 -15.02
N ARG A 237 11.58 -6.60 -14.06
CA ARG A 237 11.73 -8.05 -14.16
C ARG A 237 10.36 -8.70 -14.34
N ASN A 238 10.19 -9.40 -15.45
CA ASN A 238 8.98 -10.15 -15.74
C ASN A 238 9.09 -11.60 -15.26
N GLU A 239 8.91 -11.80 -13.95
CA GLU A 239 9.04 -13.09 -13.28
C GLU A 239 8.16 -13.12 -12.02
N CYS A 240 7.99 -14.29 -11.40
CA CYS A 240 7.28 -14.36 -10.12
C CYS A 240 8.17 -13.87 -8.96
N ALA A 241 7.55 -13.41 -7.87
CA ALA A 241 8.29 -12.87 -6.73
C ALA A 241 9.07 -13.96 -5.99
N GLU A 242 8.58 -15.20 -6.03
CA GLU A 242 9.23 -16.40 -5.50
C GLU A 242 10.57 -16.65 -6.22
N ASP A 243 10.54 -16.66 -7.56
CA ASP A 243 11.74 -16.80 -8.39
C ASP A 243 12.69 -15.63 -8.17
N PHE A 244 12.17 -14.40 -8.05
CA PHE A 244 13.00 -13.24 -7.74
C PHE A 244 13.69 -13.36 -6.37
N LEU A 245 12.98 -13.83 -5.33
CA LEU A 245 13.58 -14.07 -4.01
C LEU A 245 14.67 -15.15 -4.07
N MET A 246 14.45 -16.22 -4.82
CA MET A 246 15.45 -17.26 -5.02
C MET A 246 16.65 -16.73 -5.81
N LEU A 247 16.41 -15.92 -6.84
CA LEU A 247 17.45 -15.20 -7.56
C LEU A 247 18.28 -14.34 -6.62
N LEU A 248 17.65 -13.56 -5.73
CA LEU A 248 18.37 -12.73 -4.75
C LEU A 248 19.28 -13.56 -3.83
N LYS A 249 18.81 -14.73 -3.36
CA LYS A 249 19.58 -15.64 -2.51
C LYS A 249 20.77 -16.24 -3.26
N GLU A 250 20.56 -16.74 -4.47
CA GLU A 250 21.64 -17.30 -5.28
C GLU A 250 22.61 -16.22 -5.77
N TRP A 251 22.11 -15.03 -6.08
CA TRP A 251 22.92 -13.88 -6.44
C TRP A 251 23.88 -13.46 -5.32
N GLN A 252 23.42 -13.43 -4.07
CA GLN A 252 24.29 -13.14 -2.93
C GLN A 252 25.44 -14.16 -2.83
N LYS A 253 25.15 -15.45 -3.07
CA LYS A 253 26.18 -16.50 -3.11
C LYS A 253 27.15 -16.28 -4.27
N LEU A 254 26.63 -15.96 -5.45
CA LEU A 254 27.41 -15.70 -6.65
C LEU A 254 28.39 -14.55 -6.43
N CYS A 255 27.92 -13.40 -5.93
CA CYS A 255 28.76 -12.26 -5.58
C CYS A 255 29.84 -12.64 -4.55
N ALA A 256 29.49 -13.42 -3.51
CA ALA A 256 30.45 -13.88 -2.52
C ALA A 256 31.53 -14.80 -3.11
N THR A 257 31.18 -15.63 -4.10
CA THR A 257 32.12 -16.49 -4.82
C THR A 257 33.09 -15.67 -5.68
N PHE A 258 32.61 -14.67 -6.42
CA PHE A 258 33.48 -13.78 -7.22
C PHE A 258 34.46 -13.01 -6.34
N VAL A 259 34.03 -12.51 -5.17
CA VAL A 259 34.93 -11.86 -4.20
C VAL A 259 35.99 -12.83 -3.68
N LYS A 260 35.63 -14.09 -3.39
CA LYS A 260 36.57 -15.12 -2.90
C LYS A 260 37.61 -15.55 -3.93
N LEU A 261 37.29 -15.49 -5.21
CA LEU A 261 38.21 -15.83 -6.30
C LEU A 261 39.26 -14.73 -6.56
N GLY A 262 39.35 -13.71 -5.71
CA GLY A 262 40.36 -12.64 -5.81
C GLY A 262 39.99 -11.51 -6.77
N TYR A 263 38.72 -11.44 -7.20
CA TYR A 263 38.21 -10.41 -8.13
C TYR A 263 37.60 -9.20 -7.41
N GLY A 264 38.19 -8.77 -6.29
CA GLY A 264 37.74 -7.61 -5.51
C GLY A 264 38.61 -6.38 -5.72
N ASP A 265 37.97 -5.24 -6.03
CA ASP A 265 38.46 -3.86 -5.98
C ASP A 265 39.93 -3.62 -6.41
N SER A 266 40.19 -3.70 -7.72
CA SER A 266 41.18 -2.81 -8.36
C SER A 266 40.96 -2.77 -9.88
N ALA A 267 41.10 -1.57 -10.46
CA ALA A 267 41.02 -1.23 -11.89
C ALA A 267 39.62 -1.10 -12.53
N ILE A 268 38.90 -0.04 -12.15
CA ILE A 268 38.28 0.82 -13.17
C ILE A 268 39.41 1.70 -13.70
N MET A 269 39.56 1.79 -15.03
CA MET A 269 40.58 2.53 -15.82
C MET A 269 41.85 1.75 -16.20
N GLN A 270 41.85 1.13 -17.38
CA GLN A 270 42.78 1.43 -18.50
C GLN A 270 42.43 0.55 -19.70
N GLU A 271 42.11 1.19 -20.83
CA GLU A 271 42.22 0.58 -22.15
C GLU A 271 43.71 0.48 -22.45
N ASP A 272 44.25 -0.74 -22.49
CA ASP A 272 45.54 -1.00 -23.12
C ASP A 272 45.31 -2.00 -24.25
N GLU A 273 45.38 -1.48 -25.47
CA GLU A 273 45.68 -2.24 -26.68
C GLU A 273 47.06 -2.89 -26.48
N ALA A 274 47.12 -4.22 -26.53
CA ALA A 274 48.36 -4.95 -26.69
C ALA A 274 48.14 -6.03 -27.75
N ASP A 275 48.54 -5.69 -28.97
CA ASP A 275 48.91 -6.63 -30.02
C ASP A 275 50.01 -7.55 -29.50
N GLU A 276 49.75 -8.85 -29.42
CA GLU A 276 50.80 -9.86 -29.45
C GLU A 276 50.46 -10.92 -30.49
N GLU A 277 51.02 -10.73 -31.68
CA GLU A 277 51.29 -11.80 -32.63
C GLU A 277 52.21 -12.84 -31.95
N SER A 278 51.77 -14.09 -31.87
CA SER A 278 52.69 -15.21 -31.74
C SER A 278 52.25 -16.35 -32.66
N SER A 279 53.03 -16.51 -33.73
CA SER A 279 53.01 -17.62 -34.65
C SER A 279 53.50 -18.90 -33.97
N VAL A 280 52.68 -19.95 -33.98
CA VAL A 280 53.17 -21.33 -33.88
C VAL A 280 52.39 -22.17 -34.89
N ASP A 281 53.05 -22.51 -35.98
CA ASP A 281 52.71 -23.66 -36.82
C ASP A 281 53.22 -24.92 -36.12
N ASP A 282 52.37 -25.95 -35.99
CA ASP A 282 52.68 -27.31 -36.48
C ASP A 282 51.49 -28.26 -36.23
N ASP A 283 51.28 -29.10 -37.24
CA ASP A 283 50.21 -30.08 -37.47
C ASP A 283 50.02 -31.12 -36.36
N ASP A 284 48.77 -31.56 -36.15
CA ASP A 284 48.43 -33.00 -36.13
C ASP A 284 46.90 -33.23 -36.18
N ASP A 285 46.52 -34.07 -37.15
CA ASP A 285 45.17 -34.55 -37.50
C ASP A 285 44.69 -35.63 -36.53
N ALA A 286 43.54 -35.41 -35.87
CA ALA A 286 42.70 -36.46 -35.32
C ALA A 286 41.25 -35.96 -35.17
N GLY A 287 40.39 -36.39 -36.09
CA GLY A 287 38.97 -36.05 -36.08
C GLY A 287 38.24 -36.46 -34.80
N GLU A 288 37.68 -35.48 -34.13
CA GLU A 288 36.50 -35.59 -33.27
C GLU A 288 35.55 -34.45 -33.66
N ASP A 289 34.27 -34.78 -33.78
CA ASP A 289 33.13 -33.91 -34.09
C ASP A 289 33.34 -32.46 -33.58
N GLU A 290 33.71 -31.53 -34.47
CA GLU A 290 33.80 -30.10 -34.14
C GLU A 290 32.37 -29.57 -33.93
N GLY A 291 31.82 -29.84 -32.74
CA GLY A 291 30.69 -29.08 -32.23
C GLY A 291 31.07 -27.62 -32.29
N GLU A 292 30.32 -26.83 -33.06
CA GLU A 292 30.53 -25.39 -33.22
C GLU A 292 30.82 -24.76 -31.84
N VAL A 293 32.03 -24.22 -31.67
CA VAL A 293 32.43 -23.60 -30.40
C VAL A 293 31.81 -22.21 -30.33
N TYR A 294 30.70 -22.10 -29.61
CA TYR A 294 30.03 -20.83 -29.38
C TYR A 294 30.75 -20.02 -28.29
N GLU A 295 31.29 -18.85 -28.66
CA GLU A 295 31.96 -17.94 -27.72
C GLU A 295 30.97 -16.92 -27.14
N VAL A 296 30.99 -16.76 -25.81
CA VAL A 296 30.19 -15.76 -25.09
C VAL A 296 30.78 -14.36 -25.32
N GLU A 297 30.03 -13.48 -25.97
CA GLU A 297 30.40 -12.06 -26.10
C GLU A 297 30.01 -11.29 -24.84
N LYS A 298 28.76 -11.43 -24.41
CA LYS A 298 28.22 -10.65 -23.28
C LYS A 298 27.12 -11.39 -22.54
N VAL A 299 27.12 -11.24 -21.20
CA VAL A 299 25.96 -11.60 -20.37
C VAL A 299 25.01 -10.41 -20.34
N LEU A 300 23.77 -10.63 -20.78
CA LEU A 300 22.75 -9.59 -20.90
C LEU A 300 21.84 -9.53 -19.68
N SER A 301 21.52 -10.68 -19.08
CA SER A 301 20.60 -10.78 -17.95
C SER A 301 20.85 -12.06 -17.15
N ILE A 302 20.30 -12.11 -15.94
CA ILE A 302 20.24 -13.30 -15.09
C ILE A 302 18.80 -13.51 -14.60
N CYS A 303 18.37 -14.75 -14.42
CA CYS A 303 17.13 -15.11 -13.74
C CYS A 303 17.30 -16.41 -12.94
N TYR A 304 16.32 -16.69 -12.08
CA TYR A 304 16.16 -17.98 -11.41
C TYR A 304 14.86 -18.61 -11.90
N GLY A 305 14.84 -19.93 -12.03
CA GLY A 305 13.67 -20.69 -12.48
C GLY A 305 13.99 -21.46 -13.74
N ASP A 306 13.03 -21.52 -14.67
CA ASP A 306 13.11 -22.32 -15.88
C ASP A 306 12.61 -21.51 -17.11
N PRO A 307 13.44 -20.58 -17.62
CA PRO A 307 13.05 -19.72 -18.73
C PRO A 307 12.77 -20.50 -20.03
N LYS A 308 13.33 -21.71 -20.17
CA LYS A 308 13.14 -22.60 -21.34
C LYS A 308 11.93 -23.56 -21.18
N LYS A 309 11.27 -23.62 -20.01
CA LYS A 309 10.17 -24.55 -19.67
C LYS A 309 10.56 -26.04 -19.75
N ILE A 310 11.81 -26.38 -19.45
CA ILE A 310 12.42 -27.73 -19.51
C ILE A 310 12.34 -28.48 -18.17
N LYS A 311 11.82 -27.86 -17.10
CA LYS A 311 11.66 -28.32 -15.70
C LYS A 311 12.95 -28.54 -14.91
N GLU A 312 13.97 -27.71 -15.12
CA GLU A 312 15.13 -27.64 -14.24
C GLU A 312 15.14 -26.27 -13.53
N GLY A 313 15.00 -26.28 -12.20
CA GLY A 313 15.05 -25.05 -11.41
C GLY A 313 16.50 -24.68 -11.12
N GLY A 314 16.95 -23.53 -11.60
CA GLY A 314 18.33 -23.09 -11.40
C GLY A 314 18.58 -21.64 -11.81
N LEU A 315 19.84 -21.20 -11.74
CA LEU A 315 20.28 -19.92 -12.27
C LEU A 315 20.52 -20.02 -13.78
N TYR A 316 19.96 -19.08 -14.53
CA TYR A 316 20.15 -18.95 -15.97
C TYR A 316 20.71 -17.57 -16.32
N LEU A 317 21.62 -17.53 -17.29
CA LEU A 317 22.20 -16.31 -17.85
C LEU A 317 21.70 -16.13 -19.29
N LYS A 318 21.26 -14.92 -19.63
CA LYS A 318 20.95 -14.57 -21.02
C LYS A 318 22.24 -14.15 -21.71
N ILE A 319 22.61 -14.82 -22.78
CA ILE A 319 23.90 -14.69 -23.46
C ILE A 319 23.73 -14.04 -24.82
N ARG A 320 24.57 -13.04 -25.11
CA ARG A 320 24.91 -12.59 -26.46
C ARG A 320 26.10 -13.42 -26.93
N TRP A 321 25.91 -14.14 -28.03
CA TRP A 321 26.97 -14.92 -28.67
C TRP A 321 27.77 -14.04 -29.64
N LYS A 322 29.08 -14.23 -29.67
CA LYS A 322 29.99 -13.43 -30.50
C LYS A 322 29.69 -13.62 -31.97
N GLY A 323 29.44 -12.52 -32.68
CA GLY A 323 29.08 -12.55 -34.11
C GLY A 323 27.59 -12.78 -34.38
N TYR A 324 26.74 -12.87 -33.35
CA TYR A 324 25.29 -13.06 -33.50
C TYR A 324 24.50 -11.81 -33.10
N GLY A 325 23.34 -11.64 -33.74
CA GLY A 325 22.41 -10.54 -33.46
C GLY A 325 21.52 -10.77 -32.22
N PRO A 326 20.77 -9.76 -31.76
CA PRO A 326 19.89 -9.87 -30.58
C PRO A 326 18.81 -10.96 -30.66
N ASP A 327 18.40 -11.35 -31.87
CA ASP A 327 17.38 -12.39 -32.08
C ASP A 327 17.88 -13.80 -31.72
N GLU A 328 19.21 -13.96 -31.63
CA GLU A 328 19.90 -15.21 -31.32
C GLU A 328 20.35 -15.28 -29.84
N ASP A 329 19.94 -14.31 -29.01
CA ASP A 329 20.29 -14.29 -27.58
C ASP A 329 19.57 -15.44 -26.82
N THR A 330 20.31 -16.38 -26.23
CA THR A 330 19.74 -17.56 -25.55
C THR A 330 19.91 -17.53 -24.02
N TRP A 331 19.05 -18.26 -23.30
CA TRP A 331 19.16 -18.45 -21.85
C TRP A 331 19.90 -19.74 -21.51
N GLU A 332 21.10 -19.67 -20.94
CA GLU A 332 21.90 -20.85 -20.60
C GLU A 332 22.00 -21.07 -19.08
N PRO A 333 21.93 -22.32 -18.60
CA PRO A 333 22.20 -22.63 -17.19
C PRO A 333 23.60 -22.15 -16.79
N ILE A 334 23.76 -21.62 -15.57
CA ILE A 334 25.10 -21.20 -15.10
C ILE A 334 26.08 -22.38 -15.01
N GLU A 335 25.55 -23.59 -14.80
CA GLU A 335 26.31 -24.83 -14.68
C GLU A 335 26.96 -25.25 -16.01
N THR A 336 26.33 -24.96 -17.14
CA THR A 336 26.86 -25.31 -18.47
C THR A 336 27.94 -24.35 -18.93
N LEU A 337 27.87 -23.07 -18.53
CA LEU A 337 28.86 -22.05 -18.90
C LEU A 337 30.14 -22.12 -18.06
N GLY A 338 30.03 -22.51 -16.79
CA GLY A 338 31.14 -22.47 -15.82
C GLY A 338 31.46 -21.04 -15.36
N TYR A 339 31.71 -20.87 -14.05
CA TYR A 339 31.92 -19.54 -13.43
C TYR A 339 33.10 -18.74 -14.00
N ALA A 340 34.09 -19.40 -14.62
CA ALA A 340 35.28 -18.77 -15.18
C ALA A 340 35.05 -18.06 -16.53
N ASN A 341 33.96 -18.39 -17.24
CA ASN A 341 33.67 -17.90 -18.59
C ASN A 341 32.68 -16.72 -18.61
N ILE A 342 32.34 -16.16 -17.43
CA ILE A 342 31.41 -15.03 -17.30
C ILE A 342 32.22 -13.72 -17.44
N PRO A 343 31.96 -12.87 -18.47
CA PRO A 343 32.71 -11.64 -18.70
C PRO A 343 32.60 -10.65 -17.52
N ARG A 344 33.76 -10.11 -17.10
CA ARG A 344 33.94 -9.23 -15.91
C ARG A 344 33.17 -7.91 -15.96
N ASN A 345 32.80 -7.42 -17.15
CA ASN A 345 32.27 -6.06 -17.37
C ASN A 345 30.74 -5.99 -17.50
N SER A 346 30.02 -6.95 -16.93
CA SER A 346 28.56 -6.87 -16.89
C SER A 346 28.12 -5.90 -15.80
N SER A 347 27.60 -4.73 -16.22
CA SER A 347 26.95 -3.71 -15.38
C SER A 347 25.73 -4.19 -14.57
N SER A 348 25.45 -5.50 -14.59
CA SER A 348 24.36 -6.21 -13.91
C SER A 348 24.67 -6.48 -12.43
N PHE A 349 25.94 -6.41 -12.00
CA PHE A 349 26.42 -6.84 -10.69
C PHE A 349 26.47 -5.70 -9.65
N ALA A 350 25.36 -5.41 -8.96
CA ALA A 350 25.37 -4.47 -7.81
C ALA A 350 24.57 -5.03 -6.61
N TYR A 351 24.99 -4.66 -5.39
CA TYR A 351 24.39 -5.02 -4.09
C TYR A 351 23.45 -3.92 -3.58
N TYR A 352 22.49 -4.25 -2.72
CA TYR A 352 21.13 -3.70 -2.79
C TYR A 352 20.46 -3.37 -1.44
N PRO A 353 20.50 -2.12 -0.96
CA PRO A 353 19.58 -1.64 0.07
C PRO A 353 18.32 -1.04 -0.58
N TYR A 354 17.14 -1.64 -0.37
CA TYR A 354 15.88 -1.15 -0.97
C TYR A 354 14.85 -0.77 0.07
N ALA A 355 13.81 -0.05 -0.34
CA ALA A 355 12.49 -0.12 0.28
C ALA A 355 11.66 -1.16 -0.50
N THR A 356 10.90 -2.04 0.16
CA THR A 356 10.09 -3.07 -0.51
C THR A 356 8.60 -2.74 -0.44
N ARG A 357 7.87 -3.01 -1.53
CA ARG A 357 6.44 -2.72 -1.64
C ARG A 357 5.58 -3.90 -2.13
N GLY A 358 4.37 -4.03 -1.59
CA GLY A 358 3.49 -5.21 -1.71
C GLY A 358 2.27 -5.14 -2.66
N MET A 359 1.52 -6.24 -2.56
CA MET A 359 0.59 -6.91 -3.49
C MET A 359 -0.85 -6.38 -3.61
N SER A 360 -1.50 -6.68 -4.75
CA SER A 360 -2.96 -6.69 -4.86
C SER A 360 -3.50 -7.99 -5.47
N GLY A 361 -4.46 -8.63 -4.78
CA GLY A 361 -5.18 -9.79 -5.29
C GLY A 361 -6.03 -10.45 -4.19
N PHE A 362 -7.36 -10.29 -4.22
CA PHE A 362 -8.24 -10.93 -3.25
C PHE A 362 -9.42 -11.63 -3.91
N ASN A 363 -9.65 -12.90 -3.55
CA ASN A 363 -10.77 -13.71 -4.02
C ASN A 363 -11.64 -14.25 -2.86
N ARG A 364 -12.92 -14.50 -3.18
CA ARG A 364 -14.05 -14.74 -2.25
C ARG A 364 -14.14 -16.17 -1.65
N HIS A 365 -13.32 -17.11 -2.12
CA HIS A 365 -13.34 -18.52 -1.67
C HIS A 365 -11.97 -18.90 -1.12
N ARG A 366 -11.83 -18.93 0.21
CA ARG A 366 -10.56 -19.16 0.92
C ARG A 366 -10.74 -20.11 2.08
N ASN A 367 -9.66 -20.80 2.42
CA ASN A 367 -9.57 -21.58 3.65
C ASN A 367 -9.53 -20.63 4.87
N LYS A 368 -10.57 -20.66 5.70
CA LYS A 368 -10.63 -19.85 6.93
C LYS A 368 -9.85 -20.46 8.09
N GLU A 369 -9.70 -21.77 8.10
CA GLU A 369 -9.07 -22.52 9.20
C GLU A 369 -7.54 -22.42 9.13
N ASP A 370 -6.99 -22.50 7.92
CA ASP A 370 -5.57 -22.23 7.65
C ASP A 370 -5.41 -21.26 6.47
N PRO A 371 -5.44 -19.94 6.74
CA PRO A 371 -5.30 -18.93 5.69
C PRO A 371 -3.97 -18.96 4.94
N LEU A 372 -2.86 -19.42 5.54
CA LEU A 372 -1.53 -19.39 4.90
C LEU A 372 -1.26 -20.62 4.04
N ALA A 373 -1.89 -21.76 4.34
CA ALA A 373 -1.84 -22.93 3.47
C ALA A 373 -2.55 -22.71 2.11
N ASP A 374 -3.41 -21.69 2.00
CA ASP A 374 -4.01 -21.31 0.72
C ASP A 374 -2.92 -20.76 -0.23
N GLU A 375 -2.71 -21.46 -1.35
CA GLU A 375 -1.80 -21.06 -2.44
C GLU A 375 -1.92 -19.57 -2.80
N LYS A 376 -3.13 -19.01 -2.73
CA LYS A 376 -3.38 -17.60 -3.09
C LYS A 376 -2.88 -16.59 -2.06
N ASN A 377 -2.55 -17.03 -0.84
CA ASN A 377 -2.00 -16.19 0.22
C ASN A 377 -0.50 -16.40 0.40
N LYS A 378 0.11 -17.37 -0.28
CA LYS A 378 1.57 -17.60 -0.24
C LYS A 378 2.38 -16.38 -0.62
N GLN A 379 1.87 -15.57 -1.54
CA GLN A 379 2.51 -14.33 -1.95
C GLN A 379 2.74 -13.36 -0.76
N LEU A 380 1.91 -13.42 0.30
CA LEU A 380 2.12 -12.63 1.53
C LEU A 380 3.34 -13.11 2.31
N ALA A 381 3.52 -14.43 2.40
CA ALA A 381 4.70 -15.01 3.02
C ALA A 381 5.95 -14.63 2.21
N VAL A 382 5.92 -14.76 0.89
CA VAL A 382 7.04 -14.43 -0.02
C VAL A 382 7.42 -12.96 0.06
N TYR A 383 6.43 -12.05 0.13
CA TYR A 383 6.67 -10.63 0.37
C TYR A 383 7.42 -10.40 1.69
N MET A 384 6.96 -11.02 2.79
CA MET A 384 7.61 -10.89 4.09
C MET A 384 8.98 -11.56 4.15
N ASP A 385 9.18 -12.68 3.47
CA ASP A 385 10.49 -13.35 3.35
C ASP A 385 11.48 -12.50 2.55
N THR A 386 11.00 -11.74 1.57
CA THR A 386 11.83 -10.79 0.82
C THR A 386 12.19 -9.58 1.67
N VAL A 387 11.25 -9.07 2.48
CA VAL A 387 11.54 -8.03 3.50
C VAL A 387 12.58 -8.54 4.50
N GLU A 388 12.45 -9.77 4.98
CA GLU A 388 13.37 -10.39 5.93
C GLU A 388 14.78 -10.56 5.35
N PHE A 389 14.87 -10.95 4.09
CA PHE A 389 16.13 -11.12 3.38
C PHE A 389 16.81 -9.79 3.09
N LEU A 390 16.10 -8.81 2.52
CA LEU A 390 16.66 -7.51 2.11
C LEU A 390 16.83 -6.53 3.27
N LYS A 391 16.04 -6.70 4.33
CA LYS A 391 15.94 -5.81 5.49
C LYS A 391 15.84 -4.33 5.07
N PRO A 392 14.85 -3.89 4.31
CA PRO A 392 14.75 -2.51 3.85
C PRO A 392 14.76 -1.46 4.98
N LYS A 393 15.11 -0.19 4.71
CA LYS A 393 14.93 0.88 5.73
C LYS A 393 13.46 1.12 6.07
N PHE A 394 12.64 1.10 5.02
CA PHE A 394 11.20 1.32 5.06
C PHE A 394 10.48 0.24 4.25
N VAL A 395 9.33 -0.19 4.76
CA VAL A 395 8.42 -1.14 4.12
C VAL A 395 7.08 -0.45 3.93
N LEU A 396 6.49 -0.56 2.75
CA LEU A 396 5.10 -0.18 2.53
C LEU A 396 4.33 -1.33 1.91
N MET A 397 3.42 -1.93 2.67
CA MET A 397 2.52 -2.95 2.14
C MET A 397 1.14 -2.34 1.90
N GLU A 398 0.60 -2.51 0.70
CA GLU A 398 -0.80 -2.21 0.41
C GLU A 398 -1.60 -3.51 0.27
N ASN A 399 -2.88 -3.46 0.61
CA ASN A 399 -3.83 -4.51 0.27
C ASN A 399 -5.29 -4.02 0.35
N VAL A 400 -6.22 -4.85 -0.11
CA VAL A 400 -7.66 -4.64 0.10
C VAL A 400 -8.01 -4.70 1.59
N VAL A 401 -9.04 -3.95 2.00
CA VAL A 401 -9.52 -3.92 3.41
C VAL A 401 -9.95 -5.29 3.93
N ASP A 402 -10.36 -6.20 3.05
CA ASP A 402 -10.77 -7.55 3.44
C ASP A 402 -9.65 -8.36 4.12
N ILE A 403 -8.37 -7.99 3.96
CA ILE A 403 -7.25 -8.57 4.73
C ILE A 403 -7.42 -8.41 6.24
N LEU A 404 -8.13 -7.36 6.68
CA LEU A 404 -8.45 -7.04 8.08
C LEU A 404 -9.80 -7.62 8.53
N ARG A 405 -10.59 -8.21 7.62
CA ARG A 405 -11.90 -8.79 7.93
C ARG A 405 -11.90 -10.31 7.89
N PHE A 406 -11.19 -10.86 6.91
CA PHE A 406 -11.15 -12.29 6.66
C PHE A 406 -10.44 -13.04 7.80
N ALA A 407 -11.06 -14.13 8.28
CA ALA A 407 -10.55 -14.94 9.40
C ALA A 407 -10.15 -14.08 10.62
N GLY A 408 -11.01 -13.13 11.01
CA GLY A 408 -10.73 -12.19 12.10
C GLY A 408 -9.58 -11.24 11.81
N GLY A 409 -9.23 -10.99 10.55
CA GLY A 409 -8.08 -10.17 10.18
C GLY A 409 -6.74 -10.88 10.31
N PHE A 410 -6.72 -12.22 10.34
CA PHE A 410 -5.52 -13.05 10.48
C PHE A 410 -4.36 -12.60 9.57
N LEU A 411 -4.62 -12.36 8.28
CA LEU A 411 -3.56 -12.01 7.32
C LEU A 411 -2.95 -10.63 7.62
N GLY A 412 -3.76 -9.66 8.07
CA GLY A 412 -3.25 -8.35 8.50
C GLY A 412 -2.44 -8.46 9.78
N ARG A 413 -2.91 -9.25 10.76
CA ARG A 413 -2.17 -9.53 12.01
C ARG A 413 -0.87 -10.30 11.75
N TYR A 414 -0.87 -11.26 10.84
CA TYR A 414 0.32 -11.99 10.40
C TYR A 414 1.37 -11.04 9.82
N ALA A 415 0.97 -10.16 8.91
CA ALA A 415 1.87 -9.19 8.30
C ALA A 415 2.49 -8.24 9.35
N LEU A 416 1.66 -7.72 10.27
CA LEU A 416 2.12 -6.88 11.38
C LEU A 416 3.08 -7.64 12.31
N GLY A 417 2.73 -8.88 12.67
CA GLY A 417 3.54 -9.76 13.52
C GLY A 417 4.90 -10.08 12.91
N ARG A 418 4.99 -10.31 11.59
CA ARG A 418 6.26 -10.49 10.87
C ARG A 418 7.15 -9.24 10.98
N LEU A 419 6.62 -8.04 10.73
CA LEU A 419 7.39 -6.79 10.85
C LEU A 419 7.89 -6.58 12.28
N VAL A 420 7.02 -6.76 13.28
CA VAL A 420 7.37 -6.63 14.69
C VAL A 420 8.43 -7.66 15.08
N GLY A 421 8.28 -8.92 14.67
CA GLY A 421 9.26 -10.00 14.89
C GLY A 421 10.62 -9.71 14.24
N MET A 422 10.64 -9.02 13.10
CA MET A 422 11.87 -8.52 12.45
C MET A 422 12.43 -7.21 13.07
N ASN A 423 11.90 -6.77 14.21
CA ASN A 423 12.28 -5.53 14.90
C ASN A 423 12.05 -4.24 14.09
N TYR A 424 11.03 -4.22 13.25
CA TYR A 424 10.53 -2.98 12.63
C TYR A 424 9.55 -2.29 13.57
N GLN A 425 9.61 -0.96 13.60
CA GLN A 425 8.46 -0.14 13.96
C GLN A 425 7.39 -0.33 12.89
N ALA A 426 6.11 -0.43 13.27
CA ALA A 426 5.05 -0.66 12.31
C ALA A 426 3.77 0.10 12.68
N ARG A 427 2.99 0.48 11.65
CA ARG A 427 1.63 1.01 11.82
C ARG A 427 0.74 0.60 10.65
N VAL A 428 -0.58 0.62 10.89
CA VAL A 428 -1.62 0.26 9.91
C VAL A 428 -2.60 1.42 9.77
N GLY A 429 -2.94 1.75 8.52
CA GLY A 429 -3.87 2.82 8.16
C GLY A 429 -4.79 2.38 7.04
N ILE A 430 -6.03 2.83 7.08
CA ILE A 430 -7.06 2.56 6.08
C ILE A 430 -7.44 3.87 5.43
N MET A 431 -7.15 4.01 4.14
CA MET A 431 -7.25 5.28 3.41
C MET A 431 -8.24 5.16 2.24
N PRO A 432 -9.25 6.06 2.16
CA PRO A 432 -10.13 6.18 0.99
C PRO A 432 -9.46 6.99 -0.12
N ALA A 433 -9.36 6.44 -1.32
CA ALA A 433 -8.77 7.15 -2.46
C ALA A 433 -9.45 8.50 -2.78
N GLY A 434 -10.78 8.59 -2.58
CA GLY A 434 -11.52 9.83 -2.82
C GLY A 434 -11.09 10.99 -1.92
N ALA A 435 -10.56 10.71 -0.73
CA ALA A 435 -10.11 11.72 0.22
C ALA A 435 -8.85 12.47 -0.26
N TYR A 436 -8.26 12.00 -1.36
CA TYR A 436 -7.07 12.56 -1.98
C TYR A 436 -7.36 13.04 -3.41
N GLY A 437 -8.58 13.52 -3.66
CA GLY A 437 -8.95 14.24 -4.89
C GLY A 437 -9.36 13.35 -6.06
N LEU A 438 -10.07 12.25 -5.79
CA LEU A 438 -10.55 11.34 -6.83
C LEU A 438 -12.07 11.13 -6.80
N PRO A 439 -12.72 11.01 -7.98
CA PRO A 439 -14.15 10.70 -8.08
C PRO A 439 -14.46 9.22 -7.85
N GLN A 440 -13.81 8.60 -6.86
CA GLN A 440 -14.07 7.23 -6.43
C GLN A 440 -14.00 7.05 -4.91
N PHE A 441 -14.66 6.03 -4.39
CA PHE A 441 -14.58 5.66 -2.96
C PHE A 441 -13.92 4.29 -2.79
N ARG A 442 -12.60 4.24 -3.07
CA ARG A 442 -11.80 3.02 -2.98
C ARG A 442 -10.98 3.01 -1.69
N MET A 443 -11.44 2.25 -0.70
CA MET A 443 -10.72 2.01 0.54
C MET A 443 -9.62 0.95 0.36
N ARG A 444 -8.43 1.22 0.89
CA ARG A 444 -7.30 0.29 0.96
C ARG A 444 -6.60 0.35 2.32
N MET A 445 -6.04 -0.79 2.72
CA MET A 445 -5.18 -0.91 3.88
C MET A 445 -3.74 -0.67 3.43
N PHE A 446 -3.04 0.17 4.19
CA PHE A 446 -1.62 0.43 4.04
C PHE A 446 -0.93 0.11 5.36
N MET A 447 0.20 -0.57 5.32
CA MET A 447 1.01 -0.91 6.48
C MET A 447 2.43 -0.37 6.27
N TRP A 448 2.85 0.53 7.15
CA TRP A 448 4.23 1.01 7.20
C TRP A 448 5.05 0.10 8.10
N GLY A 449 6.28 -0.17 7.67
CA GLY A 449 7.37 -0.66 8.50
C GLY A 449 8.55 0.31 8.40
N ALA A 450 9.24 0.57 9.50
CA ALA A 450 10.51 1.29 9.51
C ALA A 450 11.49 0.58 10.44
N ARG A 451 12.77 0.49 10.06
CA ARG A 451 13.79 -0.04 10.99
C ARG A 451 13.77 0.78 12.28
N ALA A 452 14.18 0.18 13.39
CA ALA A 452 14.21 0.84 14.70
C ALA A 452 15.05 2.15 14.71
N THR A 453 16.03 2.27 13.82
CA THR A 453 16.90 3.45 13.67
C THR A 453 16.30 4.59 12.85
N GLU A 454 15.18 4.36 12.17
CA GLU A 454 14.54 5.31 11.25
C GLU A 454 13.27 5.92 11.88
N ASN A 455 12.76 7.04 11.35
CA ASN A 455 11.50 7.59 11.84
C ASN A 455 10.32 6.90 11.13
N LEU A 456 9.37 6.32 11.86
CA LEU A 456 8.21 5.67 11.23
C LEU A 456 7.33 6.71 10.49
N PRO A 457 7.06 6.57 9.18
CA PRO A 457 6.23 7.52 8.44
C PRO A 457 4.81 7.60 8.99
N LYS A 458 4.24 8.81 9.00
CA LYS A 458 2.83 9.05 9.36
C LYS A 458 1.91 8.79 8.17
N TYR A 459 0.60 8.70 8.43
CA TYR A 459 -0.39 8.70 7.35
C TYR A 459 -0.79 10.13 7.02
N PRO A 460 -0.82 10.52 5.73
CA PRO A 460 -1.31 11.84 5.34
C PRO A 460 -2.82 11.93 5.55
N LEU A 461 -3.28 12.99 6.21
CA LEU A 461 -4.71 13.22 6.47
C LEU A 461 -5.48 13.53 5.16
N PRO A 462 -6.80 13.30 5.13
CA PRO A 462 -7.66 13.67 4.01
C PRO A 462 -7.48 15.12 3.57
N THR A 463 -7.51 15.37 2.26
CA THR A 463 -7.46 16.73 1.69
C THR A 463 -8.77 17.14 1.05
N HIS A 464 -9.62 16.18 0.68
CA HIS A 464 -10.91 16.42 0.04
C HIS A 464 -12.04 15.79 0.85
N ASP A 465 -13.20 16.44 0.87
CA ASP A 465 -14.43 15.82 1.32
C ASP A 465 -14.81 14.68 0.33
N VAL A 466 -15.51 13.67 0.82
CA VAL A 466 -15.84 12.45 0.08
C VAL A 466 -17.31 12.07 0.16
N VAL A 467 -17.78 11.39 -0.88
CA VAL A 467 -19.04 10.64 -0.79
C VAL A 467 -18.73 9.32 -0.11
N VAL A 468 -18.93 9.25 1.20
CA VAL A 468 -18.65 8.05 2.01
C VAL A 468 -19.50 6.87 1.52
N ARG A 469 -18.85 5.75 1.17
CA ARG A 469 -19.52 4.52 0.72
C ARG A 469 -18.88 3.27 1.33
N GLY A 470 -19.39 2.83 2.47
CA GLY A 470 -18.95 1.61 3.14
C GLY A 470 -18.40 1.87 4.54
N ASN A 471 -18.10 0.79 5.26
CA ASN A 471 -17.75 0.85 6.68
C ASN A 471 -16.32 0.35 6.90
N THR A 472 -15.59 0.96 7.84
CA THR A 472 -14.35 0.39 8.37
C THR A 472 -14.66 -0.88 9.18
N PRO A 473 -13.83 -1.94 9.13
CA PRO A 473 -14.00 -3.10 10.02
C PRO A 473 -14.07 -2.64 11.48
N VAL A 474 -15.02 -3.15 12.27
CA VAL A 474 -15.25 -2.70 13.65
C VAL A 474 -13.98 -2.87 14.51
N GLU A 475 -13.30 -4.01 14.38
CA GLU A 475 -12.04 -4.32 15.10
C GLU A 475 -10.87 -3.38 14.73
N PHE A 476 -10.94 -2.70 13.59
CA PHE A 476 -9.88 -1.82 13.07
C PHE A 476 -10.38 -0.39 12.83
N LYS A 477 -11.42 0.04 13.56
CA LYS A 477 -12.02 1.38 13.40
C LYS A 477 -11.01 2.49 13.68
N SER A 478 -10.14 2.31 14.67
CA SER A 478 -9.07 3.23 15.03
C SER A 478 -7.94 3.33 13.99
N ASN A 479 -7.92 2.43 13.00
CA ASN A 479 -6.96 2.49 11.88
C ASN A 479 -7.49 3.28 10.69
N ALA A 480 -8.72 3.81 10.72
CA ALA A 480 -9.19 4.73 9.69
C ALA A 480 -8.35 6.02 9.74
N VAL A 481 -7.79 6.42 8.60
CA VAL A 481 -7.07 7.70 8.49
C VAL A 481 -8.09 8.78 8.20
N ASP A 482 -8.41 9.56 9.24
CA ASP A 482 -9.38 10.66 9.19
C ASP A 482 -9.03 11.70 10.26
N TYR A 483 -9.69 12.86 10.22
CA TYR A 483 -9.60 13.85 11.28
C TYR A 483 -10.37 13.39 12.52
N ASP A 484 -9.92 13.82 13.71
CA ASP A 484 -10.60 13.53 14.96
C ASP A 484 -12.04 14.09 14.98
N GLU A 485 -12.96 13.32 15.56
CA GLU A 485 -14.37 13.73 15.71
C GLU A 485 -14.48 15.09 16.42
N GLY A 486 -15.01 16.10 15.73
CA GLY A 486 -15.24 17.44 16.27
C GLY A 486 -14.19 18.49 15.91
N HIS A 487 -13.16 18.15 15.11
CA HIS A 487 -12.32 19.16 14.46
C HIS A 487 -13.03 19.76 13.24
N GLU A 488 -13.16 21.10 13.20
CA GLU A 488 -13.57 21.81 11.99
C GLU A 488 -12.35 22.00 11.08
N VAL A 489 -12.33 21.28 9.96
CA VAL A 489 -11.29 21.38 8.94
C VAL A 489 -11.93 21.75 7.61
N GLU A 490 -11.35 22.74 6.93
CA GLU A 490 -11.76 23.12 5.59
C GLU A 490 -11.12 22.16 4.58
N LEU A 491 -11.92 21.23 4.06
CA LEU A 491 -11.52 20.28 3.02
C LEU A 491 -11.89 20.78 1.64
N GLU A 492 -11.10 20.39 0.64
CA GLU A 492 -11.42 20.64 -0.76
C GLU A 492 -12.71 19.94 -1.19
N LYS A 493 -13.34 20.46 -2.24
CA LYS A 493 -14.64 19.96 -2.71
C LYS A 493 -14.55 18.52 -3.23
N LYS A 494 -15.66 17.79 -3.10
CA LYS A 494 -15.84 16.45 -3.69
C LYS A 494 -15.61 16.51 -5.19
N VAL A 495 -14.76 15.62 -5.68
CA VAL A 495 -14.55 15.43 -7.12
C VAL A 495 -15.59 14.45 -7.67
N PHE A 496 -16.25 14.79 -8.76
CA PHE A 496 -17.23 13.96 -9.45
C PHE A 496 -16.75 13.50 -10.83
N LEU A 497 -17.51 12.62 -11.48
CA LEU A 497 -17.16 12.08 -12.79
C LEU A 497 -16.94 13.19 -13.84
N GLY A 498 -17.80 14.22 -13.86
CA GLY A 498 -17.67 15.35 -14.78
C GLY A 498 -16.34 16.07 -14.62
N ASP A 499 -15.90 16.28 -13.38
CA ASP A 499 -14.61 16.92 -13.10
C ASP A 499 -13.44 16.15 -13.71
N ALA A 500 -13.56 14.82 -13.85
CA ALA A 500 -12.49 13.99 -14.35
C ALA A 500 -12.47 13.77 -15.87
N ILE A 501 -13.63 13.76 -16.54
CA ILE A 501 -13.71 13.28 -17.94
C ILE A 501 -14.46 14.20 -18.91
N SER A 502 -14.97 15.37 -18.49
CA SER A 502 -15.78 16.24 -19.37
C SER A 502 -15.01 16.80 -20.58
N ASP A 503 -13.69 17.00 -20.48
CA ASP A 503 -12.83 17.51 -21.56
C ASP A 503 -12.44 16.45 -22.61
N LEU A 504 -12.76 15.17 -22.37
CA LEU A 504 -12.33 14.09 -23.26
C LEU A 504 -13.17 14.05 -24.56
N PRO A 505 -12.52 13.88 -25.73
CA PRO A 505 -13.21 13.86 -27.01
C PRO A 505 -14.16 12.66 -27.13
N PRO A 506 -15.31 12.77 -27.81
CA PRO A 506 -16.21 11.65 -28.00
C PRO A 506 -15.58 10.55 -28.87
N VAL A 507 -15.78 9.30 -28.48
CA VAL A 507 -15.30 8.11 -29.22
C VAL A 507 -16.39 7.05 -29.32
N LYS A 508 -16.30 6.21 -30.34
CA LYS A 508 -17.24 5.10 -30.58
C LYS A 508 -16.85 3.85 -29.78
N ASN A 509 -17.75 2.87 -29.76
CA ASN A 509 -17.52 1.55 -29.13
C ASN A 509 -16.35 0.78 -29.75
N ASP A 510 -16.04 1.01 -31.03
CA ASP A 510 -15.00 0.36 -31.82
C ASP A 510 -13.72 1.21 -31.97
N GLU A 511 -13.53 2.23 -31.14
CA GLU A 511 -12.32 3.05 -31.17
C GLU A 511 -11.07 2.21 -30.88
N ALA A 512 -10.12 2.24 -31.81
CA ALA A 512 -8.94 1.37 -31.80
C ALA A 512 -7.61 2.13 -31.73
N ARG A 513 -7.62 3.46 -31.89
CA ARG A 513 -6.40 4.28 -31.85
C ARG A 513 -5.80 4.28 -30.46
N ASP A 514 -4.47 4.12 -30.39
CA ASP A 514 -3.74 4.15 -29.13
C ASP A 514 -3.43 5.57 -28.66
N SER A 515 -3.34 6.53 -29.58
CA SER A 515 -3.24 7.96 -29.30
C SER A 515 -4.16 8.78 -30.20
N MET A 516 -4.59 9.94 -29.70
CA MET A 516 -5.34 10.94 -30.46
C MET A 516 -5.09 12.33 -29.88
N ALA A 517 -5.46 13.40 -30.59
CA ALA A 517 -5.40 14.74 -30.04
C ALA A 517 -6.57 15.01 -29.08
N TYR A 518 -6.34 15.84 -28.05
CA TYR A 518 -7.43 16.50 -27.34
C TYR A 518 -8.20 17.43 -28.30
N MET A 519 -9.51 17.57 -28.07
CA MET A 519 -10.36 18.50 -28.82
C MET A 519 -10.40 19.91 -28.21
N GLY A 520 -9.98 20.07 -26.95
CA GLY A 520 -10.03 21.34 -26.24
C GLY A 520 -9.09 21.41 -25.03
N GLU A 521 -9.10 22.58 -24.41
CA GLU A 521 -8.40 22.86 -23.15
C GLU A 521 -9.11 22.21 -21.95
N PRO A 522 -8.39 21.90 -20.86
CA PRO A 522 -9.00 21.38 -19.65
C PRO A 522 -9.98 22.39 -19.02
N GLU A 523 -11.15 21.92 -18.63
CA GLU A 523 -12.25 22.73 -18.09
C GLU A 523 -12.14 22.84 -16.56
N THR A 524 -11.78 21.74 -15.88
CA THR A 524 -11.72 21.67 -14.42
C THR A 524 -10.29 21.71 -13.87
N GLU A 525 -10.16 21.94 -12.57
CA GLU A 525 -8.86 21.89 -11.90
C GLU A 525 -8.25 20.48 -11.95
N PHE A 526 -9.07 19.45 -11.76
CA PHE A 526 -8.65 18.07 -11.90
C PHE A 526 -8.06 17.80 -13.30
N GLN A 527 -8.72 18.28 -14.36
CA GLN A 527 -8.26 18.10 -15.73
C GLN A 527 -6.97 18.86 -16.01
N ARG A 528 -6.81 20.07 -15.45
CA ARG A 528 -5.55 20.82 -15.51
C ARG A 528 -4.41 20.05 -14.85
N PHE A 529 -4.67 19.50 -13.65
CA PHE A 529 -3.70 18.72 -12.91
C PHE A 529 -3.29 17.42 -13.62
N ILE A 530 -4.27 16.66 -14.10
CA ILE A 530 -4.01 15.33 -14.69
C ILE A 530 -3.31 15.42 -16.07
N ARG A 531 -3.47 16.55 -16.78
CA ARG A 531 -2.81 16.85 -18.06
C ARG A 531 -1.43 17.51 -17.95
N LEU A 532 -0.89 17.67 -16.73
CA LEU A 532 0.48 18.17 -16.54
C LEU A 532 1.50 17.28 -17.26
N ARG A 533 2.52 17.90 -17.87
CA ARG A 533 3.58 17.20 -18.61
C ARG A 533 4.66 16.66 -17.66
N LYS A 534 5.35 15.61 -18.12
CA LYS A 534 6.61 15.15 -17.53
C LYS A 534 7.72 16.05 -18.08
N ASP A 535 8.05 17.13 -17.36
CA ASP A 535 9.23 17.93 -17.71
C ASP A 535 10.49 17.11 -17.43
N GLY A 536 11.48 17.21 -18.31
CA GLY A 536 12.71 16.41 -18.26
C GLY A 536 13.30 16.34 -16.85
N GLU A 537 13.51 15.12 -16.37
CA GLU A 537 14.09 14.68 -15.07
C GLU A 537 13.50 15.26 -13.77
N THR A 538 12.61 16.26 -13.83
CA THR A 538 12.01 16.87 -12.64
C THR A 538 10.55 17.21 -12.91
N VAL A 539 9.63 16.39 -12.39
CA VAL A 539 8.23 16.82 -12.25
C VAL A 539 8.18 17.84 -11.11
N THR A 540 8.46 19.11 -11.43
CA THR A 540 8.17 20.22 -10.52
C THR A 540 7.42 21.29 -11.30
N PRO A 541 6.15 21.57 -10.97
CA PRO A 541 5.78 22.96 -10.81
C PRO A 541 6.65 23.48 -9.65
N LYS A 542 7.60 24.38 -9.93
CA LYS A 542 8.24 25.20 -8.88
C LYS A 542 7.21 26.19 -8.33
N VAL A 543 6.19 25.71 -7.63
CA VAL A 543 5.33 26.54 -6.77
C VAL A 543 4.87 25.68 -5.61
N HIS A 544 5.11 26.20 -4.40
CA HIS A 544 4.49 25.75 -3.14
C HIS A 544 3.00 25.44 -3.35
N LEU A 545 2.61 24.16 -3.39
CA LEU A 545 1.19 23.78 -3.32
C LEU A 545 0.89 23.15 -1.96
N MET A 546 0.95 24.01 -0.95
CA MET A 546 0.22 23.83 0.31
C MET A 546 -0.57 25.08 0.73
N LYS A 547 -0.71 26.09 -0.15
CA LYS A 547 -1.63 27.22 0.07
C LYS A 547 -2.30 27.65 -1.23
N PHE A 548 -3.63 27.49 -1.26
CA PHE A 548 -4.52 28.07 -2.25
C PHE A 548 -4.69 29.57 -1.97
N SER A 549 -4.09 30.40 -2.82
CA SER A 549 -4.57 31.76 -3.15
C SER A 549 -3.81 32.25 -4.39
N TYR A 550 -4.42 32.13 -5.57
CA TYR A 550 -3.84 32.61 -6.83
C TYR A 550 -4.47 33.93 -7.24
N GLU A 551 -4.02 35.02 -6.62
CA GLU A 551 -3.84 36.27 -7.35
C GLU A 551 -2.33 36.37 -7.63
N HIS A 552 -1.96 36.40 -8.91
CA HIS A 552 -0.65 36.69 -9.53
C HIS A 552 -0.26 35.60 -10.55
N GLU A 553 -0.09 36.07 -11.79
CA GLU A 553 0.23 35.29 -12.98
C GLU A 553 1.53 34.48 -12.81
N MET A 554 1.53 33.25 -13.34
CA MET A 554 2.62 32.28 -13.29
C MET A 554 3.80 32.71 -14.19
N PRO A 555 5.01 32.99 -13.66
CA PRO A 555 6.20 33.21 -14.49
C PRO A 555 6.84 31.86 -14.84
N GLY A 556 6.96 31.54 -16.14
CA GLY A 556 7.73 30.40 -16.65
C GLY A 556 6.97 29.39 -17.50
N CYS A 557 5.63 29.51 -17.62
CA CYS A 557 4.87 28.76 -18.61
C CYS A 557 4.99 29.49 -19.95
N SER A 558 5.89 29.07 -20.84
CA SER A 558 5.92 29.61 -22.20
C SER A 558 4.70 29.08 -22.96
N ALA A 559 3.75 29.96 -23.28
CA ALA A 559 2.68 29.72 -24.24
C ALA A 559 3.19 29.67 -25.70
N SER A 560 4.43 29.21 -25.91
CA SER A 560 5.12 29.24 -27.20
C SER A 560 5.82 27.91 -27.45
N GLY A 561 5.07 26.96 -28.03
CA GLY A 561 5.56 25.65 -28.42
C GLY A 561 4.44 24.61 -28.53
N LEU A 562 3.48 24.85 -29.43
CA LEU A 562 2.44 23.90 -29.80
C LEU A 562 3.06 22.64 -30.45
N SER A 563 3.57 21.71 -29.66
CA SER A 563 3.41 20.29 -29.98
C SER A 563 2.16 19.81 -29.23
N GLN A 564 1.17 19.37 -29.98
CA GLN A 564 -0.12 18.88 -29.50
C GLN A 564 0.13 17.79 -28.44
N HIS A 565 -0.46 17.91 -27.25
CA HIS A 565 -0.38 16.84 -26.25
C HIS A 565 -1.24 15.67 -26.73
N ASP A 566 -0.65 14.49 -26.87
CA ASP A 566 -1.39 13.30 -27.24
C ASP A 566 -2.20 12.77 -26.04
N LEU A 567 -3.42 12.37 -26.31
CA LEU A 567 -4.33 11.64 -25.43
C LEU A 567 -4.16 10.15 -25.71
N PHE A 568 -3.55 9.42 -24.78
CA PHE A 568 -3.31 7.99 -24.90
C PHE A 568 -4.47 7.17 -24.33
N ASP A 569 -4.65 5.94 -24.82
CA ASP A 569 -5.55 4.94 -24.24
C ASP A 569 -7.03 5.35 -24.17
N HIS A 570 -7.47 6.33 -24.96
CA HIS A 570 -8.87 6.77 -24.98
C HIS A 570 -9.75 5.85 -25.84
N ARG A 571 -9.73 4.56 -25.51
CA ARG A 571 -10.43 3.48 -26.20
C ARG A 571 -11.26 2.65 -25.21
N PRO A 572 -12.52 2.33 -25.52
CA PRO A 572 -13.37 1.48 -24.67
C PRO A 572 -13.09 0.00 -24.88
N LEU A 573 -13.71 -0.85 -24.05
CA LEU A 573 -13.87 -2.26 -24.39
C LEU A 573 -14.88 -2.34 -25.53
N GLU A 574 -14.45 -2.87 -26.68
CA GLU A 574 -15.36 -3.11 -27.81
C GLU A 574 -16.40 -4.17 -27.41
N LEU A 575 -17.63 -3.72 -27.21
CA LEU A 575 -18.74 -4.60 -26.89
C LEU A 575 -19.10 -5.44 -28.12
N ASN A 576 -19.43 -6.71 -27.89
CA ASN A 576 -20.04 -7.53 -28.93
C ASN A 576 -21.37 -6.90 -29.40
N LYS A 577 -21.81 -7.29 -30.60
CA LYS A 577 -23.02 -6.73 -31.23
C LYS A 577 -24.25 -6.73 -30.33
N ASP A 578 -24.47 -7.81 -29.56
CA ASP A 578 -25.64 -7.93 -28.69
C ASP A 578 -25.57 -6.96 -27.51
N ASP A 579 -24.42 -6.87 -26.84
CA ASP A 579 -24.22 -5.96 -25.71
C ASP A 579 -24.23 -4.50 -26.16
N TYR A 580 -23.66 -4.18 -27.32
CA TYR A 580 -23.74 -2.85 -27.90
C TYR A 580 -25.19 -2.44 -28.18
N LEU A 581 -25.99 -3.33 -28.80
CA LEU A 581 -27.42 -3.07 -29.05
C LEU A 581 -28.23 -2.86 -27.75
N ARG A 582 -27.87 -3.52 -26.65
CA ARG A 582 -28.46 -3.27 -25.33
C ARG A 582 -28.08 -1.90 -24.80
N VAL A 583 -26.80 -1.54 -24.89
CA VAL A 583 -26.29 -0.24 -24.43
C VAL A 583 -26.96 0.92 -25.17
N CYS A 584 -27.14 0.82 -26.49
CA CYS A 584 -27.85 1.81 -27.30
C CYS A 584 -29.32 2.01 -26.87
N GLN A 585 -29.93 1.02 -26.22
CA GLN A 585 -31.30 1.10 -25.72
C GLN A 585 -31.41 1.57 -24.27
N VAL A 586 -30.29 1.67 -23.54
CA VAL A 586 -30.28 2.23 -22.18
C VAL A 586 -30.35 3.76 -22.28
N PRO A 587 -31.37 4.41 -21.69
CA PRO A 587 -31.53 5.86 -21.79
C PRO A 587 -30.31 6.66 -21.29
N LYS A 588 -30.07 7.83 -21.89
CA LYS A 588 -29.00 8.77 -21.50
C LYS A 588 -29.49 9.70 -20.40
N LYS A 589 -29.73 9.14 -19.21
CA LYS A 589 -30.16 9.88 -18.01
C LYS A 589 -29.58 9.26 -16.74
N LYS A 590 -29.46 10.07 -15.69
CA LYS A 590 -29.02 9.62 -14.36
C LYS A 590 -29.87 8.45 -13.85
N GLY A 591 -29.18 7.40 -13.40
CA GLY A 591 -29.82 6.19 -12.84
C GLY A 591 -30.37 5.21 -13.87
N ALA A 592 -30.18 5.44 -15.17
CA ALA A 592 -30.60 4.51 -16.20
C ALA A 592 -29.80 3.19 -16.14
N SER A 593 -30.49 2.06 -16.39
CA SER A 593 -29.86 0.74 -16.44
C SER A 593 -30.66 -0.25 -17.28
N PHE A 594 -30.34 -1.55 -17.21
CA PHE A 594 -31.12 -2.61 -17.84
C PHE A 594 -32.62 -2.57 -17.46
N ARG A 595 -32.96 -1.99 -16.31
CA ARG A 595 -34.34 -1.80 -15.83
C ARG A 595 -35.20 -0.94 -16.74
N ASN A 596 -34.56 -0.17 -17.63
CA ASN A 596 -35.24 0.67 -18.60
C ASN A 596 -35.42 -0.01 -19.97
N LEU A 597 -34.93 -1.23 -20.15
CA LEU A 597 -35.13 -1.98 -21.38
C LEU A 597 -36.58 -2.47 -21.49
N LYS A 598 -37.08 -2.54 -22.72
CA LYS A 598 -38.45 -2.98 -23.00
C LYS A 598 -38.68 -4.40 -22.46
N GLY A 599 -39.79 -4.58 -21.74
CA GLY A 599 -40.18 -5.84 -21.13
C GLY A 599 -39.73 -6.02 -19.67
N VAL A 600 -39.09 -5.02 -19.05
CA VAL A 600 -38.79 -5.01 -17.61
C VAL A 600 -39.73 -4.08 -16.86
N ARG A 601 -40.31 -4.57 -15.78
CA ARG A 601 -41.09 -3.80 -14.80
C ARG A 601 -40.38 -3.81 -13.46
N VAL A 602 -40.34 -2.67 -12.78
CA VAL A 602 -39.83 -2.55 -11.40
C VAL A 602 -41.03 -2.47 -10.46
N MET A 603 -41.11 -3.39 -9.51
CA MET A 603 -42.18 -3.50 -8.53
C MET A 603 -42.00 -2.48 -7.39
N ALA A 604 -43.03 -2.32 -6.55
CA ALA A 604 -43.02 -1.36 -5.43
C ALA A 604 -41.92 -1.67 -4.39
N ASP A 605 -41.54 -2.93 -4.24
CA ASP A 605 -40.42 -3.40 -3.39
C ASP A 605 -39.05 -3.27 -4.06
N ASN A 606 -38.96 -2.59 -5.22
CA ASN A 606 -37.76 -2.37 -6.02
C ASN A 606 -37.18 -3.63 -6.69
N LYS A 607 -37.92 -4.74 -6.71
CA LYS A 607 -37.57 -5.97 -7.42
C LYS A 607 -37.95 -5.87 -8.90
N VAL A 608 -37.15 -6.46 -9.78
CA VAL A 608 -37.44 -6.54 -11.22
C VAL A 608 -38.25 -7.77 -11.59
N GLU A 609 -39.19 -7.62 -12.50
CA GLU A 609 -39.96 -8.70 -13.12
C GLU A 609 -40.08 -8.46 -14.64
N PHE A 610 -40.34 -9.53 -15.38
CA PHE A 610 -40.75 -9.38 -16.77
C PHE A 610 -42.17 -8.86 -16.82
N ASP A 611 -42.43 -7.91 -17.71
CA ASP A 611 -43.77 -7.38 -17.95
C ASP A 611 -44.63 -8.47 -18.65
N PRO A 612 -45.70 -8.96 -18.03
CA PRO A 612 -46.54 -10.01 -18.62
C PRO A 612 -47.28 -9.55 -19.89
N GLU A 613 -47.42 -8.24 -20.11
CA GLU A 613 -48.08 -7.68 -21.30
C GLU A 613 -47.11 -7.55 -22.50
N VAL A 614 -45.81 -7.73 -22.27
CA VAL A 614 -44.78 -7.56 -23.30
C VAL A 614 -44.10 -8.90 -23.55
N GLU A 615 -44.31 -9.46 -24.74
CA GLU A 615 -43.56 -10.63 -25.18
C GLU A 615 -42.05 -10.35 -25.15
N ARG A 616 -41.28 -11.38 -24.81
CA ARG A 616 -39.83 -11.29 -24.64
C ARG A 616 -39.17 -10.77 -25.93
N VAL A 617 -38.65 -9.55 -25.85
CA VAL A 617 -37.99 -8.90 -26.99
C VAL A 617 -36.69 -9.63 -27.32
N LEU A 618 -36.51 -10.02 -28.57
CA LEU A 618 -35.29 -10.65 -29.08
C LEU A 618 -34.46 -9.65 -29.90
N LEU A 619 -33.14 -9.79 -29.82
CA LEU A 619 -32.17 -9.11 -30.66
C LEU A 619 -32.09 -9.80 -32.04
N PRO A 620 -31.49 -9.17 -33.07
CA PRO A 620 -31.29 -9.78 -34.38
C PRO A 620 -30.53 -11.13 -34.36
N SER A 621 -29.74 -11.37 -33.30
CA SER A 621 -29.04 -12.65 -33.07
C SER A 621 -29.93 -13.78 -32.56
N GLY A 622 -31.21 -13.51 -32.26
CA GLY A 622 -32.12 -14.44 -31.59
C GLY A 622 -31.97 -14.51 -30.06
N LYS A 623 -30.97 -13.82 -29.48
CA LYS A 623 -30.80 -13.73 -28.02
C LYS A 623 -31.77 -12.70 -27.41
N PRO A 624 -32.15 -12.84 -26.13
CA PRO A 624 -33.04 -11.88 -25.48
C PRO A 624 -32.39 -10.50 -25.32
N LEU A 625 -33.18 -9.43 -25.49
CA LEU A 625 -32.78 -8.06 -25.20
C LEU A 625 -32.33 -7.93 -23.76
N VAL A 626 -33.12 -8.47 -22.83
CA VAL A 626 -32.83 -8.46 -21.39
C VAL A 626 -32.23 -9.81 -20.99
N PRO A 627 -30.95 -9.87 -20.59
CA PRO A 627 -30.34 -11.13 -20.16
C PRO A 627 -30.92 -11.65 -18.85
N ASP A 628 -31.10 -12.97 -18.73
CA ASP A 628 -31.66 -13.62 -17.54
C ASP A 628 -30.80 -13.40 -16.28
N TYR A 629 -29.48 -13.33 -16.44
CA TYR A 629 -28.59 -13.05 -15.32
C TYR A 629 -28.87 -11.67 -14.71
N ALA A 630 -29.32 -10.68 -15.51
CA ALA A 630 -29.59 -9.33 -15.00
C ALA A 630 -30.85 -9.33 -14.11
N MET A 631 -31.85 -10.14 -14.45
CA MET A 631 -33.09 -10.29 -13.69
C MET A 631 -32.88 -11.01 -12.35
N SER A 632 -31.92 -11.96 -12.30
CA SER A 632 -31.60 -12.71 -11.08
C SER A 632 -30.48 -12.09 -10.23
N TYR A 633 -29.76 -11.10 -10.76
CA TYR A 633 -28.64 -10.47 -10.06
C TYR A 633 -29.09 -9.79 -8.76
N ILE A 634 -28.46 -10.19 -7.64
CA ILE A 634 -28.87 -9.78 -6.27
C ILE A 634 -30.37 -10.03 -6.05
N LYS A 635 -30.83 -11.25 -6.39
CA LYS A 635 -32.23 -11.67 -6.23
C LYS A 635 -33.26 -10.73 -6.92
N GLY A 636 -32.81 -10.00 -7.95
CA GLY A 636 -33.62 -9.03 -8.71
C GLY A 636 -33.66 -7.60 -8.17
N TYR A 637 -32.95 -7.31 -7.07
CA TYR A 637 -32.96 -5.97 -6.45
C TYR A 637 -31.86 -5.03 -6.98
N SER A 638 -30.96 -5.52 -7.82
CA SER A 638 -29.88 -4.70 -8.34
C SER A 638 -30.32 -3.80 -9.49
N SER A 639 -29.77 -2.58 -9.53
CA SER A 639 -29.84 -1.68 -10.69
C SER A 639 -28.52 -1.63 -11.49
N LYS A 640 -27.50 -2.41 -11.09
CA LYS A 640 -26.15 -2.32 -11.66
C LYS A 640 -26.02 -2.78 -13.13
N PRO A 641 -26.61 -3.91 -13.57
CA PRO A 641 -26.41 -4.39 -14.94
C PRO A 641 -26.76 -3.34 -16.00
N PHE A 642 -25.88 -3.15 -16.99
CA PHE A 642 -25.98 -2.12 -18.02
C PHE A 642 -26.28 -0.73 -17.45
N GLY A 643 -25.77 -0.42 -16.25
CA GLY A 643 -25.99 0.85 -15.59
C GLY A 643 -25.15 1.97 -16.19
N ARG A 644 -25.77 3.13 -16.37
CA ARG A 644 -25.12 4.36 -16.85
C ARG A 644 -24.70 5.25 -15.69
N LEU A 645 -23.45 5.70 -15.74
CA LEU A 645 -22.95 6.71 -14.82
C LEU A 645 -23.48 8.09 -15.21
N TRP A 646 -23.37 9.06 -14.30
CA TRP A 646 -23.74 10.45 -14.55
C TRP A 646 -22.69 11.42 -14.01
N TRP A 647 -22.69 12.63 -14.56
CA TRP A 647 -21.66 13.65 -14.32
C TRP A 647 -21.45 14.02 -12.85
N ASP A 648 -22.53 14.02 -12.06
CA ASP A 648 -22.55 14.36 -10.63
C ASP A 648 -22.46 13.11 -9.71
N GLN A 649 -21.91 12.01 -10.24
CA GLN A 649 -21.73 10.76 -9.49
C GLN A 649 -20.25 10.40 -9.35
N THR A 650 -19.96 9.58 -8.35
CA THR A 650 -18.67 8.91 -8.19
C THR A 650 -18.77 7.44 -8.58
N VAL A 651 -17.66 6.87 -9.06
CA VAL A 651 -17.53 5.44 -9.29
C VAL A 651 -17.13 4.78 -7.97
N PRO A 652 -17.88 3.79 -7.42
CA PRO A 652 -17.53 3.20 -6.13
C PRO A 652 -16.09 2.69 -6.09
N THR A 653 -15.73 1.82 -7.03
CA THR A 653 -14.38 1.28 -7.20
C THR A 653 -14.16 1.03 -8.68
N VAL A 654 -13.08 1.59 -9.24
CA VAL A 654 -12.60 1.19 -10.57
C VAL A 654 -12.04 -0.23 -10.46
N VAL A 655 -12.53 -1.14 -11.31
CA VAL A 655 -12.19 -2.58 -11.30
C VAL A 655 -11.49 -3.00 -12.60
N THR A 656 -10.97 -4.22 -12.63
CA THR A 656 -10.16 -4.77 -13.73
C THR A 656 -10.93 -5.15 -14.99
N ARG A 657 -12.26 -5.16 -14.91
CA ARG A 657 -13.15 -5.63 -15.97
C ARG A 657 -14.06 -4.51 -16.41
N ALA A 658 -14.23 -4.36 -17.71
CA ALA A 658 -15.05 -3.29 -18.29
C ALA A 658 -16.41 -3.78 -18.80
N GLU A 659 -16.74 -5.07 -18.67
CA GLU A 659 -18.02 -5.60 -19.13
C GLU A 659 -19.21 -4.98 -18.36
N PRO A 660 -20.29 -4.54 -19.02
CA PRO A 660 -21.40 -3.85 -18.36
C PRO A 660 -22.36 -4.79 -17.60
N HIS A 661 -22.05 -6.09 -17.52
CA HIS A 661 -23.01 -7.12 -17.11
C HIS A 661 -23.43 -7.04 -15.64
N ASN A 662 -22.58 -6.53 -14.75
CA ASN A 662 -22.84 -6.51 -13.29
C ASN A 662 -22.35 -5.23 -12.59
N GLN A 663 -22.19 -4.15 -13.36
CA GLN A 663 -21.64 -2.89 -12.88
C GLN A 663 -22.18 -1.68 -13.64
N VAL A 664 -22.12 -0.52 -12.99
CA VAL A 664 -22.48 0.78 -13.57
C VAL A 664 -21.21 1.37 -14.18
N ILE A 665 -21.07 1.30 -15.51
CA ILE A 665 -19.84 1.66 -16.23
C ILE A 665 -20.11 2.29 -17.61
N LEU A 666 -21.37 2.45 -18.01
CA LEU A 666 -21.66 3.10 -19.30
C LEU A 666 -21.38 4.61 -19.18
N HIS A 667 -20.80 5.17 -20.24
CA HIS A 667 -20.53 6.61 -20.33
C HIS A 667 -21.85 7.42 -20.20
N PRO A 668 -21.86 8.60 -19.58
CA PRO A 668 -23.11 9.38 -19.38
C PRO A 668 -23.92 9.66 -20.65
N GLU A 669 -23.25 9.93 -21.77
CA GLU A 669 -23.91 10.39 -23.00
C GLU A 669 -23.57 9.59 -24.26
N GLN A 670 -22.62 8.66 -24.17
CA GLN A 670 -22.10 7.90 -25.32
C GLN A 670 -22.50 6.42 -25.15
N ASP A 671 -22.78 5.74 -26.26
CA ASP A 671 -23.26 4.35 -26.24
C ASP A 671 -22.08 3.36 -26.20
N ARG A 672 -21.28 3.50 -25.14
CA ARG A 672 -20.10 2.68 -24.85
C ARG A 672 -19.88 2.59 -23.34
N VAL A 673 -19.01 1.67 -22.94
CA VAL A 673 -18.43 1.67 -21.59
C VAL A 673 -17.42 2.82 -21.45
N LEU A 674 -17.04 3.16 -20.21
CA LEU A 674 -15.92 4.06 -19.98
C LEU A 674 -14.65 3.53 -20.65
N THR A 675 -13.83 4.41 -21.21
CA THR A 675 -12.54 4.08 -21.83
C THR A 675 -11.48 3.70 -20.79
N ILE A 676 -10.36 3.13 -21.25
CA ILE A 676 -9.20 2.88 -20.40
C ILE A 676 -8.71 4.20 -19.80
N ARG A 677 -8.54 5.26 -20.59
CA ARG A 677 -8.11 6.58 -20.11
C ARG A 677 -9.08 7.18 -19.09
N GLU A 678 -10.38 7.06 -19.30
CA GLU A 678 -11.37 7.51 -18.32
C GLU A 678 -11.17 6.77 -16.99
N ASN A 679 -11.02 5.45 -17.00
CA ASN A 679 -10.71 4.68 -15.80
C ASN A 679 -9.34 5.03 -15.18
N ALA A 680 -8.33 5.34 -16.01
CA ALA A 680 -7.01 5.75 -15.55
C ALA A 680 -7.07 7.09 -14.82
N ARG A 681 -7.82 8.08 -15.33
CA ARG A 681 -8.09 9.34 -14.63
C ARG A 681 -8.86 9.13 -13.33
N LEU A 682 -9.85 8.23 -13.30
CA LEU A 682 -10.53 7.87 -12.04
C LEU A 682 -9.56 7.28 -10.98
N GLN A 683 -8.44 6.67 -11.40
CA GLN A 683 -7.32 6.21 -10.55
C GLN A 683 -6.22 7.27 -10.34
N GLY A 684 -6.37 8.45 -10.92
CA GLY A 684 -5.43 9.56 -10.82
C GLY A 684 -4.12 9.36 -11.59
N PHE A 685 -4.08 8.47 -12.59
CA PHE A 685 -2.94 8.39 -13.48
C PHE A 685 -2.77 9.68 -14.26
N PRO A 686 -1.56 10.28 -14.29
CA PRO A 686 -1.26 11.36 -15.20
C PRO A 686 -1.56 10.97 -16.65
N ASP A 687 -2.03 11.92 -17.46
CA ASP A 687 -2.44 11.63 -18.84
C ASP A 687 -1.27 11.24 -19.74
N TYR A 688 -0.03 11.61 -19.38
CA TYR A 688 1.17 11.13 -20.06
C TYR A 688 1.48 9.64 -19.79
N TYR A 689 0.88 9.03 -18.77
CA TYR A 689 1.18 7.65 -18.38
C TYR A 689 0.57 6.68 -19.40
N GLN A 690 1.42 5.96 -20.15
CA GLN A 690 0.99 5.09 -21.23
C GLN A 690 0.83 3.64 -20.77
N LEU A 691 -0.17 2.95 -21.30
CA LEU A 691 -0.41 1.53 -21.02
C LEU A 691 -0.17 0.68 -22.26
N VAL A 692 0.44 -0.48 -22.06
CA VAL A 692 0.85 -1.44 -23.09
C VAL A 692 0.01 -2.71 -22.97
N GLY A 693 -0.18 -3.39 -24.10
CA GLY A 693 -0.88 -4.67 -24.19
C GLY A 693 -2.34 -4.55 -24.68
N PRO A 694 -3.06 -5.68 -24.76
CA PRO A 694 -4.45 -5.72 -25.22
C PRO A 694 -5.40 -4.88 -24.34
N VAL A 695 -6.52 -4.44 -24.90
CA VAL A 695 -7.53 -3.60 -24.20
C VAL A 695 -7.89 -4.14 -22.82
N LYS A 696 -8.21 -5.44 -22.71
CA LYS A 696 -8.54 -6.08 -21.43
C LYS A 696 -7.39 -6.03 -20.43
N GLN A 697 -6.16 -6.18 -20.88
CA GLN A 697 -4.98 -6.12 -20.02
C GLN A 697 -4.71 -4.70 -19.52
N ARG A 698 -4.95 -3.67 -20.34
CA ARG A 698 -4.87 -2.27 -19.90
C ARG A 698 -5.94 -1.93 -18.84
N TYR A 699 -7.16 -2.45 -18.96
CA TYR A 699 -8.16 -2.36 -17.87
C TYR A 699 -7.72 -3.07 -16.60
N ILE A 700 -7.13 -4.26 -16.70
CA ILE A 700 -6.60 -5.00 -15.55
C ILE A 700 -5.53 -4.18 -14.84
N GLN A 701 -4.59 -3.59 -15.58
CA GLN A 701 -3.53 -2.75 -15.03
C GLN A 701 -4.09 -1.56 -14.24
N VAL A 702 -5.07 -0.83 -14.79
CA VAL A 702 -5.72 0.30 -14.11
C VAL A 702 -6.55 -0.14 -12.91
N GLY A 703 -7.31 -1.24 -13.02
CA GLY A 703 -8.16 -1.73 -11.95
C GLY A 703 -7.40 -2.27 -10.73
N ASN A 704 -6.24 -2.89 -10.97
CA ASN A 704 -5.33 -3.38 -9.94
C ASN A 704 -4.50 -2.28 -9.29
N ALA A 705 -4.24 -1.18 -10.03
CA ALA A 705 -3.46 -0.07 -9.53
C ALA A 705 -3.97 0.49 -8.19
N VAL A 706 -3.01 0.98 -7.42
CA VAL A 706 -3.27 1.89 -6.30
C VAL A 706 -3.42 3.28 -6.87
N ALA A 707 -4.37 4.03 -6.33
CA ALA A 707 -4.62 5.41 -6.73
C ALA A 707 -3.34 6.25 -6.59
N VAL A 708 -2.89 6.86 -7.69
CA VAL A 708 -1.63 7.61 -7.73
C VAL A 708 -1.60 8.76 -6.72
N PRO A 709 -2.68 9.55 -6.49
CA PRO A 709 -2.72 10.58 -5.46
C PRO A 709 -2.52 10.05 -4.04
N VAL A 710 -3.05 8.87 -3.71
CA VAL A 710 -2.84 8.23 -2.40
C VAL A 710 -1.36 7.88 -2.23
N ALA A 711 -0.78 7.25 -3.26
CA ALA A 711 0.64 6.91 -3.26
C ALA A 711 1.54 8.15 -3.21
N ARG A 712 1.14 9.25 -3.84
CA ARG A 712 1.83 10.55 -3.77
C ARG A 712 1.79 11.13 -2.36
N ALA A 713 0.64 11.10 -1.70
CA ALA A 713 0.54 11.55 -0.31
C ALA A 713 1.41 10.69 0.62
N LEU A 714 1.40 9.37 0.44
CA LEU A 714 2.27 8.44 1.18
C LEU A 714 3.76 8.69 0.89
N GLY A 715 4.11 9.00 -0.36
CA GLY A 715 5.48 9.32 -0.77
C GLY A 715 6.01 10.58 -0.11
N TYR A 716 5.15 11.60 0.03
CA TYR A 716 5.49 12.82 0.76
C TYR A 716 5.75 12.54 2.25
N ALA A 717 4.88 11.76 2.90
CA ALA A 717 5.09 11.35 4.28
C ALA A 717 6.36 10.50 4.48
N LEU A 718 6.68 9.62 3.52
CA LEU A 718 7.92 8.86 3.50
C LEU A 718 9.15 9.78 3.40
N GLY A 719 9.13 10.76 2.50
CA GLY A 719 10.26 11.67 2.34
C GLY A 719 10.45 12.61 3.54
N LEU A 720 9.38 13.05 4.22
CA LEU A 720 9.50 13.76 5.51
C LEU A 720 10.14 12.90 6.61
N ALA A 721 9.85 11.59 6.62
CA ALA A 721 10.47 10.66 7.55
C ALA A 721 11.99 10.51 7.26
N PHE A 722 12.39 10.50 5.99
CA PHE A 722 13.81 10.49 5.58
C PHE A 722 14.56 11.75 6.00
N THR A 723 13.96 12.93 5.89
CA THR A 723 14.62 14.21 6.20
C THR A 723 14.57 14.57 7.69
N SER A 724 14.03 13.69 8.55
CA SER A 724 13.80 13.95 9.99
C SER A 724 13.04 15.26 10.26
N SER A 725 12.27 15.74 9.28
CA SER A 725 11.45 16.96 9.39
C SER A 725 10.04 16.66 9.92
N CYS A 726 9.78 15.42 10.33
CA CYS A 726 8.59 15.10 11.10
C CYS A 726 8.75 15.65 12.52
N ASP A 727 8.04 16.74 12.82
CA ASP A 727 7.82 17.15 14.20
C ASP A 727 7.24 15.95 14.98
N SER A 728 7.98 15.54 16.00
CA SER A 728 7.81 14.31 16.78
C SER A 728 6.68 14.38 17.81
N ALA A 729 5.68 15.25 17.59
CA ALA A 729 4.68 15.54 18.62
C ALA A 729 3.30 16.03 18.12
N ASN A 730 2.80 15.57 16.97
CA ASN A 730 1.36 15.77 16.67
C ASN A 730 0.77 14.65 15.78
N PRO A 731 -0.46 14.17 16.07
CA PRO A 731 -1.14 13.10 15.33
C PRO A 731 -1.23 13.35 13.82
#